data_AF-A0A5M8QH86-F1
#
_entry.id   AF-A0A5M8QH86-F1
#
_cell.length_a   1.000
_cell.length_b   1.000
_cell.length_c   1.000
_cell.angle_alpha   90.00
_cell.angle_beta   90.00
_cell.angle_gamma   90.00
#
_symmetry.space_group_name_H-M   'P 1'
#
loop_
_entity.id
_entity.type
_entity.pdbx_description
1 polymer ?
#
loop_
_entity_poly.entity_id
_entity_poly.type
_entity_poly.pdbx_seq_one_letter_code
_entity_poly.pdbx_strand_id
1 'polypeptide(L)'
;MRIFTGLPPKIWLTGLAVAILFAAGVSSNYLESSSHREAPIIANDPLADNTDVYAFRSPTNPNNVVIVANFIPFQLPHGGPNYYNFGEDIAYDIHVKNNARTDYSDVIYRFEFKQENEDPTTFFKIRLGKENVKATYTINKSLDGGKTWSMILDNGRVAPYNVGPRSIESAVGLNSNYDALMRSSIMSTTDDSKVFCGPVDDPFFIDVGGIMDLGNIRAANAPDGLAKLNVHTIAMEIPIYRVTEFFRPIDQAFDILDSRFTIGVWASASRKQMTVRNTDGTVTQSGPYVQVSRLGMPLTNEVIIPIGRKDEWNATPSTMDKKDFEQYFVNPELALYMDDSKFGGAVPGFAPLRIQTKSLGRFDFRNGAPGLYPLYGNPATFGTALDPNLFGNYLLRPNQPRSVDLLPLFMTGVPNLPPYQLATGKGDNPLAKGKPFINNFLPTFGDMLRINMAVPVTPRNSPDFSNLGLVQAAVLGLTDPRFNTTTDLQFIPNMDGFPNGRRLEDDVTRIELQAVSGVVLAAIGLWYDDYVPGGSPVTQDLVDVLSFTEGVDKNDKEFQAQFPYLAKPWEGFRDGHIMINCDVNGNPVAASTLTPGMGMKMATPDVMLQKVDNYPNPARDVSTFRFKIGKASKVNMQIYNEAGVLVASPLKDEQMAAGVHEKVVNVKTLKNGLYFARIQTGKDSFYTVKFIVNK
;
A
#
# COMPACT_ATOMS: atom_id res chain seq x y z
N MET A 1 -58.32 -12.79 -38.56
CA MET A 1 -58.25 -13.72 -37.42
C MET A 1 -58.18 -12.87 -36.15
N ARG A 2 -59.30 -12.79 -35.42
CA ARG A 2 -59.43 -12.08 -34.13
C ARG A 2 -58.60 -12.80 -33.05
N ILE A 3 -58.63 -12.23 -31.84
CA ILE A 3 -58.20 -12.74 -30.52
C ILE A 3 -56.73 -12.30 -30.23
N PHE A 4 -56.38 -11.43 -29.26
CA PHE A 4 -56.92 -11.17 -27.92
C PHE A 4 -56.95 -9.66 -27.59
N THR A 5 -58.15 -9.16 -27.32
CA THR A 5 -58.42 -8.03 -26.43
C THR A 5 -58.84 -8.60 -25.08
N GLY A 6 -58.12 -8.31 -23.99
CA GLY A 6 -58.60 -8.64 -22.64
C GLY A 6 -57.53 -8.92 -21.60
N LEU A 7 -56.76 -7.90 -21.20
CA LEU A 7 -56.07 -7.90 -19.89
C LEU A 7 -56.20 -6.50 -19.26
N PRO A 8 -56.47 -6.39 -17.94
CA PRO A 8 -56.80 -5.12 -17.29
C PRO A 8 -55.57 -4.21 -17.10
N PRO A 9 -55.76 -2.87 -17.06
CA PRO A 9 -54.68 -1.88 -17.07
C PRO A 9 -53.78 -1.86 -15.81
N LYS A 10 -54.04 -2.71 -14.82
CA LYS A 10 -53.21 -2.82 -13.61
C LYS A 10 -51.95 -3.69 -13.79
N ILE A 11 -51.84 -4.47 -14.87
CA ILE A 11 -50.69 -5.35 -15.11
C ILE A 11 -49.54 -4.62 -15.83
N TRP A 12 -49.84 -3.52 -16.53
CA TRP A 12 -48.81 -2.73 -17.23
C TRP A 12 -47.97 -1.86 -16.29
N LEU A 13 -48.52 -1.42 -15.15
CA LEU A 13 -47.78 -0.62 -14.15
C LEU A 13 -46.86 -1.47 -13.26
N THR A 14 -47.20 -2.74 -13.00
CA THR A 14 -46.31 -3.67 -12.29
C THR A 14 -45.25 -4.29 -13.20
N GLY A 15 -45.55 -4.50 -14.48
CA GLY A 15 -44.59 -5.05 -15.45
C GLY A 15 -43.47 -4.06 -15.83
N LEU A 16 -43.79 -2.76 -15.94
CA LEU A 16 -42.77 -1.73 -16.22
C LEU A 16 -41.87 -1.44 -15.00
N ALA A 17 -42.42 -1.54 -13.78
CA ALA A 17 -41.64 -1.38 -12.55
C ALA A 17 -40.63 -2.51 -12.34
N VAL A 18 -40.99 -3.77 -12.64
CA VAL A 18 -40.09 -4.91 -12.51
C VAL A 18 -39.04 -4.96 -13.63
N ALA A 19 -39.36 -4.49 -14.84
CA ALA A 19 -38.39 -4.39 -15.93
C ALA A 19 -37.36 -3.26 -15.73
N ILE A 20 -37.74 -2.14 -15.10
CA ILE A 20 -36.80 -1.06 -14.73
C ILE A 20 -35.93 -1.48 -13.53
N LEU A 21 -36.46 -2.28 -12.60
CA LEU A 21 -35.68 -2.87 -11.49
C LEU A 21 -34.70 -3.98 -11.96
N PHE A 22 -34.98 -4.70 -13.04
CA PHE A 22 -34.05 -5.68 -13.61
C PHE A 22 -33.03 -5.06 -14.59
N ALA A 23 -33.35 -3.95 -15.25
CA ALA A 23 -32.40 -3.24 -16.12
C ALA A 23 -31.42 -2.32 -15.34
N ALA A 24 -31.75 -1.95 -14.10
CA ALA A 24 -30.86 -1.20 -13.20
C ALA A 24 -29.98 -2.11 -12.31
N GLY A 25 -30.10 -3.44 -12.42
CA GLY A 25 -29.53 -4.38 -11.45
C GLY A 25 -28.39 -5.28 -11.93
N VAL A 26 -27.89 -5.15 -13.16
CA VAL A 26 -26.73 -5.96 -13.62
C VAL A 26 -25.85 -5.21 -14.62
N SER A 27 -25.47 -3.98 -14.32
CA SER A 27 -24.10 -3.57 -14.65
C SER A 27 -23.23 -4.13 -13.54
N SER A 28 -22.61 -5.28 -13.78
CA SER A 28 -21.42 -5.69 -13.05
C SER A 28 -20.35 -4.63 -13.29
N ASN A 29 -20.42 -3.54 -12.52
CA ASN A 29 -19.24 -2.77 -12.19
C ASN A 29 -18.37 -3.75 -11.41
N TYR A 30 -17.32 -4.22 -12.06
CA TYR A 30 -16.18 -4.72 -11.31
C TYR A 30 -15.79 -3.56 -10.38
N LEU A 31 -16.06 -3.73 -9.09
CA LEU A 31 -15.39 -2.97 -8.06
C LEU A 31 -13.92 -3.40 -8.15
N GLU A 32 -13.15 -2.69 -8.97
CA GLU A 32 -11.71 -2.70 -8.81
C GLU A 32 -11.43 -1.94 -7.52
N SER A 33 -10.93 -2.68 -6.54
CA SER A 33 -10.59 -2.23 -5.19
C SER A 33 -9.05 -2.14 -5.08
N SER A 34 -8.51 -1.11 -4.42
CA SER A 34 -7.27 -1.16 -3.58
C SER A 34 -6.78 0.25 -3.16
N SER A 35 -5.80 0.31 -2.25
CA SER A 35 -4.88 1.45 -1.92
C SER A 35 -3.97 1.92 -3.07
N HIS A 36 -4.35 1.54 -4.28
CA HIS A 36 -3.57 1.56 -5.50
C HIS A 36 -4.61 1.46 -6.61
N ARG A 37 -4.52 2.26 -7.68
CA ARG A 37 -5.58 2.42 -8.70
C ARG A 37 -6.84 3.09 -8.13
N GLU A 38 -6.65 4.08 -7.25
CA GLU A 38 -7.72 4.59 -6.40
C GLU A 38 -8.87 5.30 -7.14
N ALA A 39 -8.60 5.89 -8.32
CA ALA A 39 -9.58 6.59 -9.13
C ALA A 39 -9.74 5.97 -10.52
N PRO A 40 -10.94 5.99 -11.14
CA PRO A 40 -11.19 5.36 -12.44
C PRO A 40 -10.20 5.73 -13.56
N ILE A 41 -9.78 7.00 -13.64
CA ILE A 41 -8.80 7.42 -14.66
C ILE A 41 -7.40 6.90 -14.31
N ILE A 42 -6.98 7.01 -13.05
CA ILE A 42 -5.66 6.56 -12.58
C ILE A 42 -5.52 5.03 -12.64
N ALA A 43 -6.61 4.28 -12.46
CA ALA A 43 -6.63 2.84 -12.65
C ALA A 43 -6.22 2.40 -14.07
N ASN A 44 -6.34 3.30 -15.06
CA ASN A 44 -5.92 3.10 -16.45
C ASN A 44 -4.55 3.74 -16.77
N ASP A 45 -3.90 4.34 -15.78
CA ASP A 45 -2.61 5.03 -15.90
C ASP A 45 -1.68 4.70 -14.73
N PRO A 46 -1.22 3.44 -14.63
CA PRO A 46 -0.46 2.96 -13.48
C PRO A 46 0.88 3.67 -13.28
N LEU A 47 1.44 4.32 -14.31
CA LEU A 47 2.71 5.05 -14.16
C LEU A 47 2.58 6.36 -13.38
N ALA A 48 1.38 6.95 -13.37
CA ALA A 48 1.08 8.18 -12.64
C ALA A 48 0.36 7.92 -11.31
N ASP A 49 0.11 6.66 -10.98
CA ASP A 49 -0.57 6.26 -9.77
C ASP A 49 0.34 6.46 -8.55
N ASN A 50 -0.13 7.24 -7.58
CA ASN A 50 0.61 7.66 -6.39
C ASN A 50 0.03 6.90 -5.22
N THR A 51 0.79 5.95 -4.70
CA THR A 51 0.22 4.86 -3.90
C THR A 51 0.31 5.18 -2.42
N ASP A 52 1.38 5.85 -1.99
CA ASP A 52 1.57 6.23 -0.61
C ASP A 52 2.52 7.42 -0.44
N VAL A 53 2.26 8.20 0.61
CA VAL A 53 3.19 9.20 1.12
C VAL A 53 3.54 8.84 2.57
N TYR A 54 4.82 9.02 2.92
CA TYR A 54 5.34 8.91 4.28
C TYR A 54 6.14 10.16 4.60
N ALA A 55 6.04 10.62 5.85
CA ALA A 55 6.79 11.77 6.33
C ALA A 55 7.13 11.55 7.80
N PHE A 56 8.41 11.40 8.13
CA PHE A 56 8.86 11.11 9.49
C PHE A 56 10.24 11.71 9.78
N ARG A 57 10.53 12.01 11.04
CA ARG A 57 11.87 12.45 11.46
C ARG A 57 12.87 11.31 11.26
N SER A 58 14.03 11.62 10.68
CA SER A 58 15.02 10.57 10.38
C SER A 58 15.49 9.88 11.67
N PRO A 59 15.41 8.53 11.75
CA PRO A 59 15.80 7.79 12.96
C PRO A 59 17.32 7.73 13.16
N THR A 60 18.11 8.02 12.12
CA THR A 60 19.58 8.01 12.22
C THR A 60 20.18 9.41 12.22
N ASN A 61 19.41 10.41 11.79
CA ASN A 61 19.77 11.81 11.87
C ASN A 61 18.58 12.60 12.45
N PRO A 62 18.62 13.09 13.70
CA PRO A 62 17.80 14.24 14.11
C PRO A 62 18.18 15.41 13.17
N ASN A 63 17.80 16.69 13.28
CA ASN A 63 18.07 17.66 12.17
C ASN A 63 17.49 17.37 10.76
N ASN A 64 17.16 16.13 10.38
CA ASN A 64 16.59 15.77 9.07
C ASN A 64 15.17 15.20 9.20
N VAL A 65 14.42 15.36 8.12
CA VAL A 65 13.12 14.72 7.88
C VAL A 65 13.23 13.82 6.66
N VAL A 66 12.54 12.68 6.69
CA VAL A 66 12.42 11.75 5.57
C VAL A 66 11.04 11.94 4.96
N ILE A 67 10.99 12.14 3.65
CA ILE A 67 9.75 12.13 2.87
C ILE A 67 9.87 11.03 1.82
N VAL A 68 8.87 10.18 1.73
CA VAL A 68 8.78 9.10 0.76
C VAL A 68 7.48 9.24 -0.01
N ALA A 69 7.55 9.13 -1.34
CA ALA A 69 6.40 9.04 -2.23
C ALA A 69 6.54 7.79 -3.09
N ASN A 70 5.58 6.89 -3.01
CA ASN A 70 5.52 5.66 -3.78
C ASN A 70 4.62 5.84 -5.00
N PHE A 71 5.03 5.22 -6.09
CA PHE A 71 4.33 5.25 -7.35
C PHE A 71 4.37 3.88 -7.99
N ILE A 72 3.49 3.66 -8.96
CA ILE A 72 3.46 2.47 -9.80
C ILE A 72 3.13 1.21 -8.97
N PRO A 73 1.84 0.89 -8.83
CA PRO A 73 1.34 -0.17 -7.96
C PRO A 73 1.74 -1.58 -8.45
N PHE A 74 1.60 -2.56 -7.56
CA PHE A 74 1.47 -3.98 -7.92
C PHE A 74 2.54 -4.54 -8.86
N GLN A 75 3.80 -4.14 -8.67
CA GLN A 75 4.85 -4.56 -9.58
C GLN A 75 5.24 -6.00 -9.27
N LEU A 76 4.92 -6.89 -10.20
CA LEU A 76 5.38 -8.27 -10.11
C LEU A 76 6.90 -8.33 -10.24
N PRO A 77 7.63 -8.95 -9.28
CA PRO A 77 9.08 -9.07 -9.36
C PRO A 77 9.56 -9.75 -10.66
N HIS A 78 8.76 -10.68 -11.18
CA HIS A 78 9.04 -11.44 -12.39
C HIS A 78 8.33 -10.90 -13.65
N GLY A 79 7.90 -9.63 -13.65
CA GLY A 79 7.10 -8.99 -14.71
C GLY A 79 7.81 -8.78 -16.07
N GLY A 80 8.90 -9.49 -16.37
CA GLY A 80 9.60 -9.38 -17.64
C GLY A 80 8.75 -9.80 -18.86
N PRO A 81 9.19 -9.51 -20.09
CA PRO A 81 10.50 -8.95 -20.46
C PRO A 81 10.61 -7.42 -20.30
N ASN A 82 9.49 -6.71 -20.14
CA ASN A 82 9.46 -5.26 -19.90
C ASN A 82 9.16 -5.00 -18.43
N TYR A 83 10.19 -4.61 -17.69
CA TYR A 83 10.07 -4.30 -16.27
C TYR A 83 9.57 -2.87 -16.05
N TYR A 84 8.95 -2.63 -14.90
CA TYR A 84 8.44 -1.32 -14.49
C TYR A 84 9.58 -0.29 -14.36
N ASN A 85 9.26 0.97 -14.65
CA ASN A 85 10.14 2.13 -14.49
C ASN A 85 9.31 3.42 -14.43
N PHE A 86 9.85 4.51 -13.88
CA PHE A 86 9.21 5.82 -13.90
C PHE A 86 8.97 6.31 -15.34
N GLY A 87 7.82 6.94 -15.59
CA GLY A 87 7.49 7.48 -16.91
C GLY A 87 8.33 8.70 -17.28
N GLU A 88 8.74 8.80 -18.54
CA GLU A 88 9.50 9.95 -19.07
C GLU A 88 8.62 11.19 -19.30
N ASP A 89 7.30 11.01 -19.28
CA ASP A 89 6.28 12.01 -19.60
C ASP A 89 5.45 12.45 -18.40
N ILE A 90 5.96 12.19 -17.20
CA ILE A 90 5.31 12.49 -15.93
C ILE A 90 6.25 13.34 -15.10
N ALA A 91 5.71 14.44 -14.56
CA ALA A 91 6.34 15.18 -13.47
C ALA A 91 5.85 14.60 -12.15
N TYR A 92 6.75 13.98 -11.41
CA TYR A 92 6.50 13.48 -10.06
C TYR A 92 6.94 14.53 -9.05
N ASP A 93 6.00 15.06 -8.27
CA ASP A 93 6.25 16.18 -7.37
C ASP A 93 6.04 15.77 -5.92
N ILE A 94 7.02 16.10 -5.05
CA ILE A 94 6.85 16.14 -3.59
C ILE A 94 6.59 17.59 -3.19
N HIS A 95 5.51 17.82 -2.46
CA HIS A 95 5.06 19.13 -2.03
C HIS A 95 5.21 19.29 -0.52
N VAL A 96 5.69 20.45 -0.11
CA VAL A 96 5.73 20.86 1.29
C VAL A 96 5.00 22.19 1.47
N LYS A 97 4.06 22.19 2.41
CA LYS A 97 3.37 23.37 2.92
C LYS A 97 3.95 23.74 4.28
N ASN A 98 4.45 24.96 4.44
CA ASN A 98 5.05 25.42 5.70
C ASN A 98 4.60 26.83 6.11
N ASN A 99 3.87 27.53 5.23
CA ASN A 99 3.36 28.86 5.46
C ASN A 99 1.86 28.89 5.17
N ALA A 100 1.07 29.12 6.20
CA ALA A 100 -0.38 29.12 6.08
C ALA A 100 -0.95 30.33 5.33
N ARG A 101 -0.12 31.33 5.00
CA ARG A 101 -0.55 32.57 4.33
C ARG A 101 -0.54 32.47 2.80
N THR A 102 0.05 31.41 2.24
CA THR A 102 0.07 31.15 0.79
C THR A 102 -1.04 30.18 0.41
N ASP A 103 -1.48 30.17 -0.85
CA ASP A 103 -2.50 29.27 -1.42
C ASP A 103 -1.89 28.12 -2.25
N TYR A 104 -0.57 28.04 -2.30
CA TYR A 104 0.22 27.02 -3.01
C TYR A 104 1.18 26.29 -2.06
N SER A 105 1.82 25.21 -2.54
CA SER A 105 2.91 24.52 -1.84
C SER A 105 4.17 25.40 -1.80
N ASP A 106 4.69 25.66 -0.60
CA ASP A 106 5.81 26.59 -0.37
C ASP A 106 7.15 26.02 -0.83
N VAL A 107 7.30 24.69 -0.85
CA VAL A 107 8.44 24.01 -1.47
C VAL A 107 7.93 22.88 -2.35
N ILE A 108 8.45 22.78 -3.56
CA ILE A 108 8.14 21.68 -4.49
C ILE A 108 9.44 21.07 -4.99
N TYR A 109 9.57 19.75 -4.89
CA TYR A 109 10.64 18.98 -5.52
C TYR A 109 10.05 18.19 -6.68
N ARG A 110 10.41 18.57 -7.91
CA ARG A 110 9.97 17.93 -9.14
C ARG A 110 11.03 16.97 -9.66
N PHE A 111 10.62 15.75 -9.90
CA PHE A 111 11.41 14.67 -10.48
C PHE A 111 10.92 14.39 -11.90
N GLU A 112 11.82 14.48 -12.86
CA GLU A 112 11.57 14.15 -14.26
C GLU A 112 12.60 13.11 -14.71
N PHE A 113 12.12 12.02 -15.31
CA PHE A 113 12.93 10.86 -15.63
C PHE A 113 13.23 10.77 -17.13
N LYS A 114 14.36 10.15 -17.46
CA LYS A 114 14.76 9.80 -18.83
C LYS A 114 15.26 8.37 -18.86
N GLN A 115 14.94 7.65 -19.92
CA GLN A 115 15.32 6.26 -20.10
C GLN A 115 16.22 6.08 -21.32
N GLU A 116 17.23 5.23 -21.21
CA GLU A 116 18.11 4.87 -22.32
C GLU A 116 18.28 3.34 -22.41
N ASN A 117 18.37 2.82 -23.63
CA ASN A 117 18.78 1.44 -23.88
C ASN A 117 20.29 1.39 -24.14
N GLU A 118 21.09 0.88 -23.20
CA GLU A 118 22.54 0.75 -23.39
C GLU A 118 22.92 -0.35 -24.42
N ASP A 119 22.00 -1.29 -24.68
CA ASP A 119 22.12 -2.33 -25.71
C ASP A 119 20.78 -2.61 -26.42
N PRO A 120 20.41 -1.82 -27.44
CA PRO A 120 19.13 -1.98 -28.13
C PRO A 120 19.02 -3.27 -28.97
N THR A 121 20.06 -4.10 -29.02
CA THR A 121 20.08 -5.34 -29.82
C THR A 121 19.48 -6.55 -29.09
N THR A 122 19.05 -6.39 -27.84
CA THR A 122 18.54 -7.48 -27.01
C THR A 122 17.22 -7.14 -26.32
N PHE A 123 16.42 -8.18 -26.05
CA PHE A 123 15.24 -8.07 -25.19
C PHE A 123 15.58 -8.25 -23.69
N PHE A 124 16.81 -8.66 -23.34
CA PHE A 124 17.18 -8.81 -21.93
C PHE A 124 17.31 -7.42 -21.29
N LYS A 125 16.64 -7.23 -20.14
CA LYS A 125 16.72 -6.01 -19.33
C LYS A 125 18.16 -5.68 -18.91
N ILE A 126 18.93 -6.69 -18.54
CA ILE A 126 20.33 -6.54 -18.12
C ILE A 126 21.17 -7.70 -18.68
N ARG A 127 22.27 -7.37 -19.37
CA ARG A 127 23.31 -8.32 -19.78
C ARG A 127 24.63 -7.60 -20.06
N LEU A 128 25.76 -8.32 -19.94
CA LEU A 128 27.09 -7.87 -20.36
C LEU A 128 27.49 -6.50 -19.76
N GLY A 129 27.15 -6.26 -18.48
CA GLY A 129 27.41 -5.00 -17.80
C GLY A 129 26.53 -3.83 -18.21
N LYS A 130 25.52 -4.07 -19.07
CA LYS A 130 24.61 -3.06 -19.61
C LYS A 130 23.17 -3.26 -19.15
N GLU A 131 22.45 -2.17 -19.02
CA GLU A 131 21.04 -2.10 -18.68
C GLU A 131 20.23 -1.44 -19.82
N ASN A 132 19.19 -2.13 -20.27
CA ASN A 132 18.17 -1.55 -21.14
C ASN A 132 17.10 -0.88 -20.32
N VAL A 133 16.50 0.20 -20.83
CA VAL A 133 15.53 1.02 -20.10
C VAL A 133 16.17 1.52 -18.78
N LYS A 134 17.45 1.90 -18.83
CA LYS A 134 18.17 2.48 -17.70
C LYS A 134 17.65 3.88 -17.47
N ALA A 135 17.16 4.16 -16.27
CA ALA A 135 16.59 5.46 -15.95
C ALA A 135 17.58 6.37 -15.22
N THR A 136 17.54 7.64 -15.61
CA THR A 136 18.15 8.77 -14.91
C THR A 136 17.10 9.81 -14.62
N TYR A 137 17.39 10.77 -13.73
CA TYR A 137 16.44 11.81 -13.40
C TYR A 137 17.11 13.15 -13.06
N THR A 138 16.34 14.22 -13.18
CA THR A 138 16.69 15.54 -12.64
C THR A 138 15.79 15.85 -11.44
N ILE A 139 16.26 16.74 -10.57
CA ILE A 139 15.43 17.33 -9.53
C ILE A 139 15.44 18.84 -9.70
N ASN A 140 14.25 19.41 -9.94
CA ASN A 140 14.01 20.84 -9.92
C ASN A 140 13.28 21.22 -8.64
N LYS A 141 13.76 22.25 -7.95
CA LYS A 141 13.15 22.79 -6.72
C LYS A 141 12.47 24.12 -7.00
N SER A 142 11.26 24.31 -6.48
CA SER A 142 10.56 25.59 -6.46
C SER A 142 10.28 26.03 -5.02
N LEU A 143 10.27 27.34 -4.80
CA LEU A 143 9.96 27.99 -3.51
C LEU A 143 8.79 28.99 -3.61
N ASP A 144 8.08 29.02 -4.73
CA ASP A 144 7.09 30.05 -5.06
C ASP A 144 5.84 29.49 -5.76
N GLY A 145 5.49 28.23 -5.45
CA GLY A 145 4.34 27.56 -6.03
C GLY A 145 4.54 27.11 -7.49
N GLY A 146 5.78 26.82 -7.87
CA GLY A 146 6.12 26.33 -9.22
C GLY A 146 6.27 27.42 -10.27
N LYS A 147 6.39 28.70 -9.88
CA LYS A 147 6.60 29.81 -10.82
C LYS A 147 8.04 29.89 -11.28
N THR A 148 8.99 29.65 -10.37
CA THR A 148 10.42 29.55 -10.66
C THR A 148 10.98 28.21 -10.19
N TRP A 149 12.01 27.73 -10.90
CA TRP A 149 12.62 26.44 -10.68
C TRP A 149 14.13 26.56 -10.68
N SER A 150 14.77 25.88 -9.73
CA SER A 150 16.23 25.73 -9.66
C SER A 150 16.57 24.25 -9.67
N MET A 151 17.43 23.81 -10.58
CA MET A 151 17.91 22.43 -10.60
C MET A 151 18.85 22.20 -9.42
N ILE A 152 18.55 21.19 -8.60
CA ILE A 152 19.36 20.81 -7.42
C ILE A 152 20.06 19.46 -7.58
N LEU A 153 19.70 18.70 -8.61
CA LEU A 153 20.40 17.50 -9.05
C LEU A 153 20.19 17.31 -10.55
N ASP A 154 21.29 17.10 -11.25
CA ASP A 154 21.31 16.64 -12.64
C ASP A 154 21.83 15.19 -12.69
N ASN A 155 21.31 14.41 -13.64
CA ASN A 155 21.77 13.04 -13.91
C ASN A 155 21.77 12.11 -12.67
N GLY A 156 20.73 12.19 -11.84
CA GLY A 156 20.45 11.23 -10.77
C GLY A 156 20.24 9.82 -11.32
N ARG A 157 20.57 8.79 -10.54
CA ARG A 157 20.52 7.38 -10.99
C ARG A 157 19.35 6.66 -10.36
N VAL A 158 18.52 6.00 -11.17
CA VAL A 158 17.50 5.08 -10.65
C VAL A 158 18.16 3.74 -10.34
N ALA A 159 17.83 3.12 -9.21
CA ALA A 159 18.31 1.77 -8.90
C ALA A 159 17.78 0.76 -9.95
N PRO A 160 18.63 -0.16 -10.45
CA PRO A 160 18.21 -1.11 -11.47
C PRO A 160 17.13 -2.06 -10.92
N TYR A 161 16.26 -2.57 -11.79
CA TYR A 161 15.27 -3.56 -11.39
C TYR A 161 15.92 -4.86 -10.92
N ASN A 162 15.43 -5.46 -9.82
CA ASN A 162 15.98 -6.72 -9.28
C ASN A 162 15.52 -7.95 -10.08
N VAL A 163 15.98 -8.05 -11.32
CA VAL A 163 15.59 -9.10 -12.28
C VAL A 163 15.90 -10.50 -11.78
N GLY A 164 17.03 -10.67 -11.09
CA GLY A 164 17.48 -11.96 -10.56
C GLY A 164 19.00 -12.17 -10.62
N PRO A 165 19.51 -13.27 -10.06
CA PRO A 165 20.92 -13.44 -9.74
C PRO A 165 21.81 -13.46 -10.98
N ARG A 166 21.29 -13.96 -12.11
CA ARG A 166 22.04 -13.95 -13.36
C ARG A 166 22.21 -12.54 -13.93
N SER A 167 21.19 -11.70 -13.83
CA SER A 167 21.24 -10.33 -14.30
C SER A 167 22.00 -9.41 -13.35
N ILE A 168 21.90 -9.63 -12.04
CA ILE A 168 22.54 -8.77 -11.03
C ILE A 168 23.97 -9.26 -10.72
N GLU A 169 24.14 -10.51 -10.30
CA GLU A 169 25.35 -11.01 -9.65
C GLU A 169 26.37 -11.65 -10.61
N SER A 170 25.94 -12.13 -11.77
CA SER A 170 26.84 -12.89 -12.65
C SER A 170 27.71 -12.01 -13.54
N ALA A 171 28.83 -12.57 -14.02
CA ALA A 171 29.74 -11.92 -14.97
C ALA A 171 29.10 -11.56 -16.33
N VAL A 172 27.96 -12.18 -16.67
CA VAL A 172 27.17 -11.83 -17.87
C VAL A 172 26.00 -10.90 -17.57
N GLY A 173 25.87 -10.45 -16.32
CA GLY A 173 24.93 -9.43 -15.84
C GLY A 173 25.67 -8.14 -15.45
N LEU A 174 25.29 -7.49 -14.34
CA LEU A 174 26.00 -6.33 -13.76
C LEU A 174 27.22 -6.71 -12.93
N ASN A 175 27.42 -8.00 -12.63
CA ASN A 175 28.53 -8.50 -11.81
C ASN A 175 28.66 -7.76 -10.46
N SER A 176 27.53 -7.52 -9.80
CA SER A 176 27.41 -6.78 -8.54
C SER A 176 26.42 -7.45 -7.59
N ASN A 177 26.35 -7.03 -6.33
CA ASN A 177 25.23 -7.41 -5.46
C ASN A 177 24.19 -6.28 -5.43
N TYR A 178 22.92 -6.63 -5.19
CA TYR A 178 21.83 -5.66 -5.28
C TYR A 178 21.96 -4.52 -4.26
N ASP A 179 22.46 -4.80 -3.06
CA ASP A 179 22.64 -3.78 -2.01
C ASP A 179 23.63 -2.70 -2.44
N ALA A 180 24.72 -3.10 -3.11
CA ALA A 180 25.69 -2.16 -3.67
C ALA A 180 25.06 -1.29 -4.76
N LEU A 181 24.21 -1.87 -5.62
CA LEU A 181 23.49 -1.14 -6.66
C LEU A 181 22.54 -0.10 -6.05
N MET A 182 21.70 -0.53 -5.10
CA MET A 182 20.77 0.35 -4.39
C MET A 182 21.50 1.50 -3.68
N ARG A 183 22.59 1.21 -2.95
CA ARG A 183 23.42 2.24 -2.30
C ARG A 183 24.08 3.19 -3.29
N SER A 184 24.54 2.69 -4.43
CA SER A 184 25.18 3.51 -5.47
C SER A 184 24.22 4.45 -6.20
N SER A 185 22.91 4.21 -6.05
CA SER A 185 21.83 5.07 -6.55
C SER A 185 21.34 6.08 -5.52
N ILE A 186 21.93 6.13 -4.31
CA ILE A 186 21.68 7.21 -3.35
C ILE A 186 22.50 8.43 -3.79
N MET A 187 21.79 9.49 -4.19
CA MET A 187 22.37 10.73 -4.69
C MET A 187 22.36 11.81 -3.62
N SER A 188 23.31 12.75 -3.69
CA SER A 188 23.27 13.99 -2.89
C SER A 188 22.91 15.17 -3.79
N THR A 189 22.11 16.08 -3.29
CA THR A 189 21.69 17.31 -3.99
C THR A 189 22.58 18.50 -3.61
N THR A 190 22.47 19.60 -4.35
CA THR A 190 23.13 20.87 -4.00
C THR A 190 22.53 21.55 -2.77
N ASP A 191 21.42 21.05 -2.24
CA ASP A 191 20.78 21.54 -1.02
C ASP A 191 20.97 20.64 0.21
N ASP A 192 21.98 19.77 0.15
CA ASP A 192 22.43 18.86 1.22
C ASP A 192 21.43 17.75 1.57
N SER A 193 20.45 17.51 0.69
CA SER A 193 19.51 16.40 0.79
C SER A 193 20.11 15.11 0.21
N LYS A 194 19.71 13.96 0.75
CA LYS A 194 19.93 12.66 0.10
C LYS A 194 18.67 12.21 -0.62
N VAL A 195 18.83 11.54 -1.74
CA VAL A 195 17.73 11.11 -2.59
C VAL A 195 17.97 9.68 -3.06
N PHE A 196 16.91 8.87 -3.06
CA PHE A 196 16.88 7.55 -3.67
C PHE A 196 15.66 7.46 -4.58
N CYS A 197 15.86 6.97 -5.81
CA CYS A 197 14.79 6.62 -6.73
C CYS A 197 14.97 5.18 -7.22
N GLY A 198 13.92 4.36 -7.16
CA GLY A 198 13.98 3.00 -7.70
C GLY A 198 12.94 2.04 -7.11
N PRO A 199 12.95 0.77 -7.55
CA PRO A 199 12.03 -0.22 -7.04
C PRO A 199 12.38 -0.60 -5.61
N VAL A 200 11.34 -0.79 -4.80
CA VAL A 200 11.40 -1.31 -3.42
C VAL A 200 10.25 -2.29 -3.24
N ASP A 201 10.30 -3.06 -2.16
CA ASP A 201 9.12 -3.76 -1.69
C ASP A 201 8.07 -2.75 -1.22
N ASP A 202 6.78 -3.06 -1.43
CA ASP A 202 5.69 -2.17 -1.06
C ASP A 202 5.63 -2.00 0.47
N PRO A 203 5.87 -0.80 1.03
CA PRO A 203 5.86 -0.62 2.47
C PRO A 203 4.45 -0.61 3.07
N PHE A 204 3.39 -0.53 2.26
CA PHE A 204 2.03 -0.65 2.76
C PHE A 204 1.69 -2.12 3.01
N PHE A 205 1.05 -2.38 4.14
CA PHE A 205 0.64 -3.73 4.52
C PHE A 205 -0.81 -3.69 4.95
N ILE A 206 -1.63 -4.55 4.35
CA ILE A 206 -3.06 -4.64 4.66
C ILE A 206 -3.61 -5.94 4.09
N ASP A 207 -4.59 -6.53 4.75
CA ASP A 207 -5.45 -7.50 4.09
C ASP A 207 -6.44 -6.81 3.14
N VAL A 208 -5.96 -6.38 1.95
CA VAL A 208 -6.79 -5.72 0.93
C VAL A 208 -8.02 -6.57 0.63
N GLY A 209 -7.84 -7.89 0.44
CA GLY A 209 -8.92 -8.80 0.07
C GLY A 209 -10.00 -8.91 1.13
N GLY A 210 -9.63 -8.97 2.41
CA GLY A 210 -10.58 -9.05 3.52
C GLY A 210 -11.26 -7.71 3.79
N ILE A 211 -10.48 -6.63 3.88
CA ILE A 211 -11.02 -5.28 4.13
C ILE A 211 -12.02 -4.87 3.05
N MET A 212 -11.72 -5.19 1.79
CA MET A 212 -12.51 -4.75 0.64
C MET A 212 -13.64 -5.71 0.28
N ASP A 213 -13.58 -6.96 0.75
CA ASP A 213 -14.71 -7.88 0.81
C ASP A 213 -15.63 -7.52 1.98
N LEU A 214 -16.18 -6.29 1.97
CA LEU A 214 -17.13 -5.79 2.96
C LEU A 214 -16.64 -5.92 4.41
N GLY A 215 -15.38 -5.58 4.69
CA GLY A 215 -14.80 -5.66 6.03
C GLY A 215 -14.81 -7.09 6.61
N ASN A 216 -14.61 -8.10 5.76
CA ASN A 216 -14.47 -9.50 6.14
C ASN A 216 -13.12 -9.74 6.83
N ILE A 217 -13.04 -9.30 8.10
CA ILE A 217 -11.82 -9.35 8.91
C ILE A 217 -11.37 -10.79 9.14
N ARG A 218 -10.10 -11.07 8.81
CA ARG A 218 -9.48 -12.40 8.93
C ARG A 218 -8.37 -12.43 9.99
N ALA A 219 -8.57 -11.75 11.11
CA ALA A 219 -7.56 -11.47 12.14
C ALA A 219 -6.56 -12.60 12.45
N ALA A 220 -7.01 -13.87 12.51
CA ALA A 220 -6.14 -15.00 12.83
C ALA A 220 -5.20 -15.45 11.70
N ASN A 221 -5.55 -15.20 10.43
CA ASN A 221 -4.81 -15.69 9.24
C ASN A 221 -4.88 -14.69 8.07
N ALA A 222 -4.87 -13.39 8.37
CA ALA A 222 -5.00 -12.35 7.37
C ALA A 222 -3.75 -12.35 6.48
N PRO A 223 -3.87 -12.56 5.15
CA PRO A 223 -2.76 -12.38 4.25
C PRO A 223 -2.54 -10.89 4.00
N ASP A 224 -1.29 -10.46 4.03
CA ASP A 224 -0.93 -9.18 3.44
C ASP A 224 -1.15 -9.25 1.92
N GLY A 225 -2.08 -8.43 1.43
CA GLY A 225 -2.48 -8.38 0.03
C GLY A 225 -1.44 -7.75 -0.89
N LEU A 226 -0.46 -7.05 -0.32
CA LEU A 226 0.64 -6.40 -1.04
C LEU A 226 1.96 -7.16 -0.90
N ALA A 227 2.00 -8.21 -0.09
CA ALA A 227 3.17 -9.03 0.10
C ALA A 227 3.74 -9.54 -1.23
N LYS A 228 5.07 -9.49 -1.34
CA LYS A 228 5.85 -9.87 -2.53
C LYS A 228 5.59 -9.05 -3.78
N LEU A 229 4.94 -7.91 -3.65
CA LEU A 229 4.82 -6.92 -4.71
C LEU A 229 5.83 -5.80 -4.46
N ASN A 230 6.26 -5.18 -5.56
CA ASN A 230 7.13 -4.01 -5.49
C ASN A 230 6.34 -2.75 -5.87
N VAL A 231 6.88 -1.61 -5.47
CA VAL A 231 6.51 -0.27 -5.95
C VAL A 231 7.77 0.47 -6.41
N HIS A 232 7.61 1.59 -7.11
CA HIS A 232 8.70 2.49 -7.44
C HIS A 232 8.64 3.68 -6.50
N THR A 233 9.76 4.01 -5.85
CA THR A 233 9.76 5.01 -4.80
C THR A 233 10.69 6.16 -5.11
N ILE A 234 10.25 7.36 -4.73
CA ILE A 234 11.06 8.55 -4.55
C ILE A 234 11.18 8.81 -3.05
N ALA A 235 12.38 8.66 -2.50
CA ALA A 235 12.68 8.95 -1.09
C ALA A 235 13.67 10.10 -0.98
N MET A 236 13.43 11.03 -0.07
CA MET A 236 14.31 12.14 0.25
C MET A 236 14.58 12.20 1.77
N GLU A 237 15.85 12.33 2.16
CA GLU A 237 16.23 12.73 3.52
C GLU A 237 16.73 14.17 3.46
N ILE A 238 15.95 15.10 4.01
CA ILE A 238 16.06 16.54 3.81
C ILE A 238 16.44 17.20 5.14
N PRO A 239 17.43 18.11 5.19
CA PRO A 239 17.65 18.92 6.38
C PRO A 239 16.41 19.74 6.73
N ILE A 240 15.96 19.71 7.98
CA ILE A 240 14.72 20.36 8.45
C ILE A 240 14.66 21.83 8.06
N TYR A 241 15.77 22.54 8.19
CA TYR A 241 15.83 23.96 7.85
C TYR A 241 15.56 24.21 6.35
N ARG A 242 15.65 23.22 5.46
CA ARG A 242 15.28 23.39 4.04
C ARG A 242 13.76 23.39 3.80
N VAL A 243 12.96 22.94 4.78
CA VAL A 243 11.51 22.75 4.65
C VAL A 243 10.69 23.52 5.70
N THR A 244 11.31 24.03 6.77
CA THR A 244 10.66 24.95 7.72
C THR A 244 10.52 26.37 7.15
N GLU A 245 9.51 27.10 7.62
CA GLU A 245 9.41 28.54 7.37
C GLU A 245 10.67 29.27 7.88
N PHE A 246 11.20 30.20 7.09
CA PHE A 246 12.41 31.00 7.40
C PHE A 246 13.70 30.20 7.63
N PHE A 247 13.80 28.98 7.11
CA PHE A 247 15.00 28.16 7.23
C PHE A 247 15.49 27.91 8.67
N ARG A 248 14.56 27.60 9.58
CA ARG A 248 14.86 27.39 11.00
C ARG A 248 15.55 26.03 11.24
N PRO A 249 16.74 26.00 11.85
CA PRO A 249 17.32 24.76 12.33
C PRO A 249 16.55 24.24 13.56
N ILE A 250 16.56 22.91 13.73
CA ILE A 250 15.72 22.23 14.74
C ILE A 250 16.09 22.56 16.19
N ASP A 251 17.34 22.96 16.43
CA ASP A 251 17.84 23.39 17.74
C ASP A 251 17.20 24.70 18.23
N GLN A 252 16.48 25.42 17.36
CA GLN A 252 15.68 26.59 17.73
C GLN A 252 14.26 26.26 18.21
N ALA A 253 13.85 24.98 18.20
CA ALA A 253 12.58 24.56 18.80
C ALA A 253 12.59 24.86 20.29
N PHE A 254 11.58 25.56 20.80
CA PHE A 254 11.52 25.90 22.24
C PHE A 254 11.00 24.73 23.08
N ASP A 255 10.16 23.86 22.50
CA ASP A 255 9.73 22.59 23.06
C ASP A 255 9.29 21.62 21.95
N ILE A 256 8.85 20.42 22.33
CA ILE A 256 8.46 19.36 21.40
C ILE A 256 7.13 19.63 20.66
N LEU A 257 6.39 20.68 21.03
CA LEU A 257 5.12 21.08 20.43
C LEU A 257 5.23 22.40 19.67
N ASP A 258 6.45 22.89 19.39
CA ASP A 258 6.67 24.14 18.67
C ASP A 258 6.10 24.08 17.25
N SER A 259 5.03 24.82 16.99
CA SER A 259 4.32 24.81 15.70
C SER A 259 5.14 25.40 14.55
N ARG A 260 6.25 26.09 14.82
CA ARG A 260 7.14 26.61 13.77
C ARG A 260 7.86 25.49 13.00
N PHE A 261 7.81 24.26 13.52
CA PHE A 261 8.37 23.06 12.91
C PHE A 261 7.29 22.13 12.34
N THR A 262 6.06 22.61 12.22
CA THR A 262 4.98 21.89 11.55
C THR A 262 4.99 22.16 10.05
N ILE A 263 4.97 21.09 9.26
CA ILE A 263 4.79 21.14 7.80
C ILE A 263 3.68 20.18 7.37
N GLY A 264 3.03 20.49 6.24
CA GLY A 264 2.17 19.59 5.50
C GLY A 264 2.92 19.00 4.31
N VAL A 265 2.75 17.70 4.06
CA VAL A 265 3.43 16.95 3.00
C VAL A 265 2.41 16.18 2.17
N TRP A 266 2.53 16.27 0.85
CA TRP A 266 1.75 15.47 -0.09
C TRP A 266 2.57 15.26 -1.37
N ALA A 267 2.17 14.30 -2.21
CA ALA A 267 2.82 14.02 -3.47
C ALA A 267 1.80 14.00 -4.61
N SER A 268 2.28 14.21 -5.84
CA SER A 268 1.44 14.22 -7.02
C SER A 268 2.17 13.74 -8.26
N ALA A 269 1.41 13.24 -9.23
CA ALA A 269 1.88 13.02 -10.59
C ALA A 269 1.13 13.95 -11.56
N SER A 270 1.86 14.58 -12.47
CA SER A 270 1.31 15.45 -13.50
C SER A 270 1.74 15.03 -14.90
N ARG A 271 0.84 15.11 -15.87
CA ARG A 271 1.10 14.81 -17.29
C ARG A 271 0.91 16.04 -18.16
N LYS A 272 1.48 16.02 -19.37
CA LYS A 272 1.18 17.04 -20.38
C LYS A 272 -0.30 16.97 -20.76
N GLN A 273 -0.94 18.13 -20.85
CA GLN A 273 -2.37 18.26 -21.10
C GLN A 273 -2.82 17.54 -22.39
N MET A 274 -1.98 17.53 -23.43
CA MET A 274 -2.29 16.90 -24.71
C MET A 274 -1.34 15.74 -24.98
N THR A 275 -1.92 14.60 -25.37
CA THR A 275 -1.20 13.40 -25.83
C THR A 275 -1.78 12.94 -27.17
N VAL A 276 -0.93 12.83 -28.19
CA VAL A 276 -1.29 12.35 -29.53
C VAL A 276 -0.50 11.07 -29.80
N ARG A 277 -1.21 9.97 -30.09
CA ARG A 277 -0.58 8.72 -30.55
C ARG A 277 -0.40 8.79 -32.07
N ASN A 278 0.84 8.77 -32.53
CA ASN A 278 1.19 8.85 -33.94
C ASN A 278 1.08 7.47 -34.60
N THR A 279 0.97 7.44 -35.93
CA THR A 279 0.84 6.18 -36.70
C THR A 279 2.12 5.37 -36.78
N ASP A 280 3.26 5.95 -36.41
CA ASP A 280 4.58 5.29 -36.35
C ASP A 280 4.87 4.64 -34.99
N GLY A 281 3.89 4.63 -34.08
CA GLY A 281 4.01 4.07 -32.74
C GLY A 281 4.64 5.02 -31.71
N THR A 282 5.01 6.25 -32.09
CA THR A 282 5.46 7.28 -31.15
C THR A 282 4.29 8.04 -30.54
N VAL A 283 4.59 8.81 -29.49
CA VAL A 283 3.63 9.68 -28.82
C VAL A 283 4.18 11.11 -28.83
N THR A 284 3.34 12.06 -29.25
CA THR A 284 3.65 13.49 -29.16
C THR A 284 2.86 14.10 -28.01
N GLN A 285 3.53 14.88 -27.17
CA GLN A 285 2.92 15.54 -26.04
C GLN A 285 3.15 17.04 -26.06
N SER A 286 2.16 17.80 -25.61
CA SER A 286 2.22 19.26 -25.61
C SER A 286 1.31 19.89 -24.55
N GLY A 287 1.48 21.19 -24.35
CA GLY A 287 0.74 21.96 -23.35
C GLY A 287 1.39 21.98 -21.96
N PRO A 288 0.74 22.64 -20.99
CA PRO A 288 1.19 22.65 -19.60
C PRO A 288 1.07 21.26 -18.96
N TYR A 289 1.78 21.07 -17.84
CA TYR A 289 1.51 19.94 -16.95
C TYR A 289 0.17 20.13 -16.24
N VAL A 290 -0.59 19.05 -16.10
CA VAL A 290 -1.85 18.98 -15.37
C VAL A 290 -1.74 17.82 -14.38
N GLN A 291 -2.09 18.08 -13.13
CA GLN A 291 -2.13 17.06 -12.09
C GLN A 291 -3.18 16.00 -12.44
N VAL A 292 -2.78 14.73 -12.38
CA VAL A 292 -3.67 13.60 -12.65
C VAL A 292 -3.84 12.70 -11.44
N SER A 293 -2.87 12.70 -10.52
CA SER A 293 -2.89 11.95 -9.26
C SER A 293 -2.32 12.80 -8.14
N ARG A 294 -2.83 12.60 -6.92
CA ARG A 294 -2.25 13.13 -5.69
C ARG A 294 -2.57 12.25 -4.50
N LEU A 295 -1.72 12.32 -3.48
CA LEU A 295 -1.95 11.66 -2.21
C LEU A 295 -1.31 12.46 -1.07
N GLY A 296 -2.04 12.63 0.03
CA GLY A 296 -1.57 13.23 1.26
C GLY A 296 -1.68 12.21 2.40
N MET A 297 -2.77 12.30 3.16
CA MET A 297 -3.15 11.32 4.17
C MET A 297 -3.49 9.97 3.51
N PRO A 298 -3.04 8.84 4.08
CA PRO A 298 -3.38 7.52 3.58
C PRO A 298 -4.90 7.31 3.57
N LEU A 299 -5.37 6.40 2.72
CA LEU A 299 -6.75 5.91 2.66
C LEU A 299 -7.84 6.98 2.38
N THR A 300 -7.47 8.25 2.24
CA THR A 300 -8.43 9.33 1.98
C THR A 300 -9.09 9.15 0.62
N ASN A 301 -8.31 8.85 -0.42
CA ASN A 301 -8.85 8.60 -1.75
C ASN A 301 -9.64 7.28 -1.79
N GLU A 302 -9.31 6.33 -0.94
CA GLU A 302 -9.75 4.95 -0.93
C GLU A 302 -11.12 4.80 -0.28
N VAL A 303 -11.25 5.28 0.96
CA VAL A 303 -12.40 5.00 1.83
C VAL A 303 -13.19 6.25 2.25
N ILE A 304 -12.64 7.46 2.05
CA ILE A 304 -13.32 8.71 2.42
C ILE A 304 -13.98 9.35 1.20
N ILE A 305 -13.24 9.52 0.11
CA ILE A 305 -13.77 10.15 -1.10
C ILE A 305 -14.59 9.14 -1.90
N PRO A 306 -15.86 9.43 -2.24
CA PRO A 306 -16.69 8.50 -2.99
C PRO A 306 -16.21 8.39 -4.44
N ILE A 307 -16.37 7.19 -5.03
CA ILE A 307 -15.91 6.86 -6.39
C ILE A 307 -16.24 7.91 -7.45
N GLY A 308 -17.44 8.49 -7.41
CA GLY A 308 -17.90 9.51 -8.38
C GLY A 308 -17.20 10.87 -8.28
N ARG A 309 -16.34 11.08 -7.29
CA ARG A 309 -15.59 12.32 -7.06
C ARG A 309 -14.08 12.12 -7.06
N LYS A 310 -13.58 10.87 -7.12
CA LYS A 310 -12.14 10.57 -6.98
C LYS A 310 -11.28 11.18 -8.09
N ASP A 311 -11.76 11.18 -9.34
CA ASP A 311 -11.02 11.81 -10.43
C ASP A 311 -10.92 13.35 -10.25
N GLU A 312 -11.98 13.97 -9.73
CA GLU A 312 -11.97 15.42 -9.43
C GLU A 312 -11.05 15.75 -8.25
N TRP A 313 -11.08 14.91 -7.21
CA TRP A 313 -10.16 14.97 -6.07
C TRP A 313 -8.71 14.90 -6.53
N ASN A 314 -8.36 13.88 -7.33
CA ASN A 314 -7.02 13.69 -7.89
C ASN A 314 -6.55 14.84 -8.79
N ALA A 315 -7.47 15.48 -9.52
CA ALA A 315 -7.15 16.62 -10.38
C ALA A 315 -7.01 17.96 -9.62
N THR A 316 -7.45 18.03 -8.36
CA THR A 316 -7.40 19.25 -7.54
C THR A 316 -6.14 19.26 -6.67
N PRO A 317 -5.27 20.28 -6.72
CA PRO A 317 -4.13 20.37 -5.81
C PRO A 317 -4.59 20.38 -4.33
N SER A 318 -3.89 19.69 -3.44
CA SER A 318 -4.31 19.61 -2.02
C SER A 318 -4.45 20.98 -1.35
N THR A 319 -3.66 21.98 -1.74
CA THR A 319 -3.77 23.35 -1.18
C THR A 319 -5.01 24.11 -1.65
N MET A 320 -5.75 23.54 -2.60
CA MET A 320 -6.94 24.13 -3.23
C MET A 320 -8.15 23.20 -3.12
N ASP A 321 -8.15 22.30 -2.12
CA ASP A 321 -9.25 21.37 -1.89
C ASP A 321 -10.58 22.12 -1.76
N LYS A 322 -11.58 21.61 -2.48
CA LYS A 322 -12.91 22.19 -2.46
C LYS A 322 -13.56 21.92 -1.12
N LYS A 323 -14.21 22.94 -0.57
CA LYS A 323 -14.88 22.88 0.74
C LYS A 323 -15.92 21.77 0.85
N ASP A 324 -16.54 21.38 -0.26
CA ASP A 324 -17.54 20.30 -0.27
C ASP A 324 -16.93 18.91 -0.02
N PHE A 325 -15.62 18.71 -0.20
CA PHE A 325 -14.97 17.46 0.20
C PHE A 325 -14.99 17.24 1.72
N GLU A 326 -15.05 18.31 2.53
CA GLU A 326 -15.13 18.22 3.99
C GLU A 326 -16.34 17.40 4.47
N GLN A 327 -17.41 17.33 3.67
CA GLN A 327 -18.62 16.58 4.02
C GLN A 327 -18.34 15.10 4.27
N TYR A 328 -17.31 14.55 3.59
CA TYR A 328 -16.92 13.15 3.70
C TYR A 328 -16.11 12.85 4.97
N PHE A 329 -15.59 13.88 5.66
CA PHE A 329 -14.85 13.73 6.92
C PHE A 329 -15.75 13.96 8.14
N VAL A 330 -16.75 14.83 8.01
CA VAL A 330 -17.67 15.17 9.12
C VAL A 330 -18.81 14.17 9.32
N ASN A 331 -19.13 13.40 8.29
CA ASN A 331 -20.10 12.29 8.29
C ASN A 331 -19.60 11.17 7.34
N PRO A 332 -18.47 10.51 7.66
CA PRO A 332 -17.84 9.56 6.74
C PRO A 332 -18.73 8.33 6.50
N GLU A 333 -18.72 7.81 5.27
CA GLU A 333 -19.49 6.60 4.94
C GLU A 333 -19.09 5.41 5.82
N LEU A 334 -17.79 5.25 6.08
CA LEU A 334 -17.25 4.19 6.93
C LEU A 334 -17.91 4.14 8.32
N ALA A 335 -18.26 5.31 8.89
CA ALA A 335 -18.94 5.39 10.19
C ALA A 335 -20.33 4.75 10.20
N LEU A 336 -21.01 4.63 9.05
CA LEU A 336 -22.32 3.98 8.98
C LEU A 336 -22.25 2.48 9.29
N TYR A 337 -21.10 1.84 9.07
CA TYR A 337 -20.83 0.44 9.38
C TYR A 337 -20.35 0.21 10.82
N MET A 338 -20.19 1.29 11.61
CA MET A 338 -19.89 1.27 13.05
C MET A 338 -21.06 1.85 13.88
N ASP A 339 -22.22 2.03 13.24
CA ASP A 339 -23.48 2.50 13.83
C ASP A 339 -24.56 1.42 13.66
N ASP A 340 -24.91 0.75 14.76
CA ASP A 340 -25.94 -0.31 14.76
C ASP A 340 -27.34 0.19 14.40
N SER A 341 -27.60 1.50 14.49
CA SER A 341 -28.85 2.07 14.00
C SER A 341 -28.90 2.25 12.47
N LYS A 342 -27.79 1.97 11.79
CA LYS A 342 -27.61 2.05 10.34
C LYS A 342 -27.19 0.69 9.77
N PHE A 343 -25.91 0.55 9.41
CA PHE A 343 -25.35 -0.62 8.74
C PHE A 343 -24.37 -1.39 9.63
N GLY A 344 -24.31 -1.13 10.93
CA GLY A 344 -23.41 -1.83 11.87
C GLY A 344 -23.53 -3.36 11.87
N GLY A 345 -24.72 -3.88 11.58
CA GLY A 345 -24.95 -5.33 11.41
C GLY A 345 -24.56 -5.90 10.04
N ALA A 346 -24.25 -5.06 9.06
CA ALA A 346 -23.92 -5.49 7.69
C ALA A 346 -22.44 -5.90 7.56
N VAL A 347 -21.57 -5.43 8.46
CA VAL A 347 -20.13 -5.74 8.48
C VAL A 347 -19.77 -6.34 9.85
N PRO A 348 -19.96 -7.66 10.05
CA PRO A 348 -19.69 -8.29 11.33
C PRO A 348 -18.23 -8.15 11.82
N GLY A 349 -17.28 -8.03 10.88
CA GLY A 349 -15.86 -7.82 11.22
C GLY A 349 -15.61 -6.51 11.99
N PHE A 350 -16.48 -5.51 11.84
CA PHE A 350 -16.40 -4.27 12.59
C PHE A 350 -17.23 -4.28 13.88
N ALA A 351 -17.78 -5.42 14.32
CA ALA A 351 -18.58 -5.50 15.54
C ALA A 351 -17.92 -4.87 16.79
N PRO A 352 -16.60 -5.00 17.02
CA PRO A 352 -15.93 -4.34 18.16
C PRO A 352 -15.79 -2.81 18.03
N LEU A 353 -16.04 -2.26 16.84
CA LEU A 353 -15.87 -0.85 16.53
C LEU A 353 -17.23 -0.15 16.54
N ARG A 354 -17.56 0.55 17.62
CA ARG A 354 -18.82 1.28 17.78
C ARG A 354 -18.58 2.73 18.11
N ILE A 355 -19.35 3.62 17.47
CA ILE A 355 -19.26 5.06 17.68
C ILE A 355 -20.06 5.44 18.93
N GLN A 356 -19.52 6.36 19.73
CA GLN A 356 -20.21 6.88 20.90
C GLN A 356 -21.56 7.51 20.53
N THR A 357 -22.64 7.01 21.11
CA THR A 357 -24.01 7.52 20.93
C THR A 357 -24.44 8.43 22.06
N LYS A 358 -23.74 8.36 23.20
CA LYS A 358 -24.11 9.04 24.44
C LYS A 358 -22.88 9.35 25.31
N SER A 359 -21.79 9.78 24.68
CA SER A 359 -20.58 10.19 25.40
C SER A 359 -20.90 11.27 26.45
N LEU A 360 -20.35 11.11 27.66
CA LEU A 360 -20.65 11.93 28.83
C LEU A 360 -22.16 12.10 29.11
N GLY A 361 -22.94 11.08 28.77
CA GLY A 361 -24.37 11.01 28.99
C GLY A 361 -25.22 11.83 28.01
N ARG A 362 -24.64 12.55 27.05
CA ARG A 362 -25.40 13.49 26.20
C ARG A 362 -24.93 13.69 24.76
N PHE A 363 -23.67 13.38 24.42
CA PHE A 363 -23.10 13.71 23.12
C PHE A 363 -23.12 12.49 22.19
N ASP A 364 -23.79 12.63 21.05
CA ASP A 364 -23.93 11.59 20.04
C ASP A 364 -23.06 11.93 18.83
N PHE A 365 -22.13 11.04 18.48
CA PHE A 365 -21.15 11.23 17.42
C PHE A 365 -21.46 10.47 16.12
N ARG A 366 -22.62 9.80 16.04
CA ARG A 366 -23.07 9.10 14.83
C ARG A 366 -23.43 10.06 13.71
N ASN A 367 -23.30 9.63 12.46
CA ASN A 367 -23.56 10.50 11.30
C ASN A 367 -24.91 11.21 11.37
N GLY A 368 -24.90 12.53 11.17
CA GLY A 368 -26.08 13.39 11.25
C GLY A 368 -26.50 13.81 12.66
N ALA A 369 -25.86 13.29 13.71
CA ALA A 369 -26.14 13.67 15.08
C ALA A 369 -25.50 15.03 15.44
N PRO A 370 -25.93 15.69 16.54
CA PRO A 370 -25.43 17.01 16.90
C PRO A 370 -23.94 17.05 17.33
N GLY A 371 -23.35 15.94 17.78
CA GLY A 371 -22.00 15.94 18.35
C GLY A 371 -21.84 17.00 19.44
N LEU A 372 -20.78 17.81 19.33
CA LEU A 372 -20.53 18.94 20.24
C LEU A 372 -21.22 20.25 19.83
N TYR A 373 -21.99 20.30 18.74
CA TYR A 373 -22.68 21.52 18.30
C TYR A 373 -23.51 22.23 19.39
N PRO A 374 -24.17 21.54 20.35
CA PRO A 374 -24.85 22.22 21.46
C PRO A 374 -23.97 23.12 22.34
N LEU A 375 -22.63 23.05 22.20
CA LEU A 375 -21.68 23.94 22.85
C LEU A 375 -21.45 25.25 22.07
N TYR A 376 -22.01 25.41 20.88
CA TYR A 376 -21.85 26.63 20.08
C TYR A 376 -22.40 27.85 20.83
N GLY A 377 -21.52 28.84 21.05
CA GLY A 377 -21.84 30.04 21.83
C GLY A 377 -21.84 29.84 23.35
N ASN A 378 -21.48 28.65 23.85
CA ASN A 378 -21.36 28.41 25.29
C ASN A 378 -20.08 29.07 25.83
N PRO A 379 -20.15 29.91 26.89
CA PRO A 379 -18.96 30.55 27.48
C PRO A 379 -17.87 29.58 27.95
N ALA A 380 -18.22 28.31 28.23
CA ALA A 380 -17.25 27.28 28.59
C ALA A 380 -16.26 26.93 27.48
N THR A 381 -16.53 27.30 26.22
CA THR A 381 -15.59 27.07 25.10
C THR A 381 -14.56 28.19 24.93
N PHE A 382 -14.67 29.31 25.65
CA PHE A 382 -13.75 30.43 25.49
C PHE A 382 -12.30 30.06 25.85
N GLY A 383 -11.37 30.40 24.95
CA GLY A 383 -9.95 30.04 25.06
C GLY A 383 -9.62 28.58 24.68
N THR A 384 -10.59 27.82 24.17
CA THR A 384 -10.39 26.45 23.65
C THR A 384 -10.33 26.47 22.12
N ALA A 385 -10.04 25.33 21.49
CA ALA A 385 -10.16 25.15 20.04
C ALA A 385 -11.61 25.29 19.55
N LEU A 386 -12.60 25.16 20.45
CA LEU A 386 -14.02 25.35 20.14
C LEU A 386 -14.49 26.80 20.35
N ASP A 387 -13.58 27.74 20.63
CA ASP A 387 -13.90 29.15 20.77
C ASP A 387 -14.22 29.78 19.40
N PRO A 388 -15.44 30.27 19.18
CA PRO A 388 -15.81 30.89 17.90
C PRO A 388 -15.06 32.20 17.62
N ASN A 389 -14.50 32.86 18.64
CA ASN A 389 -13.67 34.06 18.44
C ASN A 389 -12.26 33.72 17.91
N LEU A 390 -11.77 32.51 18.17
CA LEU A 390 -10.45 32.05 17.73
C LEU A 390 -10.53 31.30 16.40
N PHE A 391 -11.50 30.40 16.25
CA PHE A 391 -11.58 29.46 15.12
C PHE A 391 -12.92 29.48 14.38
N GLY A 392 -13.82 30.40 14.72
CA GLY A 392 -15.17 30.43 14.15
C GLY A 392 -15.98 29.18 14.50
N ASN A 393 -16.93 28.82 13.64
CA ASN A 393 -17.76 27.63 13.81
C ASN A 393 -17.19 26.38 13.12
N TYR A 394 -15.90 26.37 12.77
CA TYR A 394 -15.32 25.30 11.95
C TYR A 394 -15.44 23.92 12.59
N LEU A 395 -15.26 23.81 13.91
CA LEU A 395 -15.36 22.55 14.65
C LEU A 395 -16.76 22.32 15.25
N LEU A 396 -17.58 23.36 15.36
CA LEU A 396 -18.92 23.27 15.95
C LEU A 396 -19.96 23.41 14.83
N ARG A 397 -20.16 22.34 14.08
CA ARG A 397 -21.07 22.29 12.93
C ARG A 397 -22.35 21.49 13.23
N PRO A 398 -23.54 21.99 12.89
CA PRO A 398 -24.79 21.28 13.13
C PRO A 398 -24.86 19.99 12.30
N ASN A 399 -25.29 18.89 12.93
CA ASN A 399 -25.47 17.56 12.29
C ASN A 399 -24.19 17.00 11.63
N GLN A 400 -23.03 17.43 12.12
CA GLN A 400 -21.70 17.12 11.57
C GLN A 400 -20.77 16.78 12.74
N PRO A 401 -21.03 15.68 13.45
CA PRO A 401 -20.39 15.40 14.73
C PRO A 401 -18.89 15.17 14.60
N ARG A 402 -18.42 14.61 13.48
CA ARG A 402 -17.00 14.33 13.25
C ARG A 402 -16.20 15.56 12.81
N SER A 403 -16.81 16.74 12.85
CA SER A 403 -16.12 18.02 12.65
C SER A 403 -15.15 18.36 13.77
N VAL A 404 -15.24 17.72 14.95
CA VAL A 404 -14.35 18.00 16.09
C VAL A 404 -13.14 17.09 16.17
N ASP A 405 -13.10 15.97 15.45
CA ASP A 405 -12.02 14.98 15.53
C ASP A 405 -11.44 14.62 14.15
N LEU A 406 -12.21 13.96 13.27
CA LEU A 406 -11.70 13.49 11.98
C LEU A 406 -11.39 14.64 11.03
N LEU A 407 -12.30 15.62 10.93
CA LEU A 407 -12.09 16.76 10.04
C LEU A 407 -10.76 17.49 10.31
N PRO A 408 -10.47 18.00 11.53
CA PRO A 408 -9.22 18.69 11.77
C PRO A 408 -8.01 17.78 11.63
N LEU A 409 -8.10 16.51 12.01
CA LEU A 409 -7.00 15.54 11.93
C LEU A 409 -6.52 15.35 10.47
N PHE A 410 -7.44 15.32 9.52
CA PHE A 410 -7.11 15.19 8.08
C PHE A 410 -6.90 16.54 7.38
N MET A 411 -7.65 17.59 7.73
CA MET A 411 -7.71 18.82 6.94
C MET A 411 -6.87 19.98 7.43
N THR A 412 -6.53 20.06 8.72
CA THR A 412 -5.82 21.23 9.29
C THR A 412 -4.70 20.86 10.25
N GLY A 413 -4.65 19.61 10.70
CA GLY A 413 -3.93 19.23 11.90
C GLY A 413 -4.65 19.73 13.15
N VAL A 414 -4.08 19.39 14.30
CA VAL A 414 -4.69 19.56 15.62
C VAL A 414 -3.80 20.44 16.49
N PRO A 415 -4.32 21.54 17.08
CA PRO A 415 -3.53 22.40 17.96
C PRO A 415 -3.45 21.80 19.36
N ASN A 416 -2.38 22.11 20.10
CA ASN A 416 -2.29 21.79 21.53
C ASN A 416 -3.13 22.75 22.39
N LEU A 417 -4.45 22.66 22.25
CA LEU A 417 -5.45 23.44 23.00
C LEU A 417 -6.57 22.50 23.48
N PRO A 418 -7.29 22.79 24.57
CA PRO A 418 -8.50 22.05 24.88
C PRO A 418 -9.48 22.06 23.69
N PRO A 419 -10.20 20.97 23.39
CA PRO A 419 -10.16 19.70 24.10
C PRO A 419 -9.00 18.78 23.67
N TYR A 420 -8.16 19.12 22.70
CA TYR A 420 -7.16 18.21 22.11
C TYR A 420 -5.97 17.80 23.00
N GLN A 421 -5.89 18.32 24.21
CA GLN A 421 -5.00 17.78 25.24
C GLN A 421 -5.54 16.44 25.77
N LEU A 422 -4.66 15.53 26.19
CA LEU A 422 -5.09 14.24 26.75
C LEU A 422 -5.95 14.44 28.00
N ALA A 423 -6.88 13.51 28.23
CA ALA A 423 -7.81 13.55 29.35
C ALA A 423 -7.14 13.56 30.75
N THR A 424 -5.87 13.16 30.84
CA THR A 424 -5.05 13.26 32.05
C THR A 424 -5.12 14.66 32.66
N GLY A 425 -5.61 14.75 33.90
CA GLY A 425 -5.76 16.00 34.66
C GLY A 425 -7.04 16.80 34.38
N LYS A 426 -7.93 16.34 33.49
CA LYS A 426 -9.15 17.08 33.13
C LYS A 426 -10.33 16.92 34.09
N GLY A 427 -10.33 15.88 34.92
CA GLY A 427 -11.41 15.61 35.89
C GLY A 427 -12.80 15.54 35.25
N ASP A 428 -12.97 14.70 34.22
CA ASP A 428 -14.21 14.51 33.45
C ASP A 428 -14.75 15.75 32.71
N ASN A 429 -13.93 16.80 32.57
CA ASN A 429 -14.27 17.97 31.77
C ASN A 429 -13.38 18.07 30.52
N PRO A 430 -13.84 17.66 29.32
CA PRO A 430 -13.06 17.72 28.09
C PRO A 430 -12.51 19.11 27.74
N LEU A 431 -13.19 20.17 28.17
CA LEU A 431 -12.82 21.58 27.92
C LEU A 431 -11.78 22.10 28.92
N ALA A 432 -11.51 21.36 30.01
CA ALA A 432 -10.42 21.68 30.92
C ALA A 432 -9.06 21.46 30.25
N LYS A 433 -8.04 22.16 30.78
CA LYS A 433 -6.65 21.88 30.40
C LYS A 433 -6.27 20.48 30.86
N GLY A 434 -5.76 19.69 29.93
CA GLY A 434 -5.24 18.36 30.18
C GLY A 434 -3.74 18.31 30.00
N LYS A 435 -3.20 17.09 29.88
CA LYS A 435 -1.79 16.90 29.54
C LYS A 435 -1.52 17.34 28.09
N PRO A 436 -0.56 18.23 27.84
CA PRO A 436 -0.10 18.58 26.50
C PRO A 436 0.28 17.35 25.70
N PHE A 437 -0.15 17.26 24.43
CA PHE A 437 -0.01 16.03 23.66
C PHE A 437 0.46 16.24 22.23
N ILE A 438 -0.37 16.77 21.35
CA ILE A 438 -0.01 16.94 19.93
C ILE A 438 -0.15 18.38 19.48
N ASN A 439 0.72 18.80 18.57
CA ASN A 439 0.59 20.08 17.87
C ASN A 439 1.12 19.96 16.45
N ASN A 440 0.36 19.32 15.57
CA ASN A 440 0.64 19.29 14.12
C ASN A 440 -0.27 20.29 13.36
N PHE A 441 -0.77 21.31 14.06
CA PHE A 441 -1.64 22.33 13.47
C PHE A 441 -0.88 23.21 12.48
N LEU A 442 -1.34 23.17 11.23
CA LEU A 442 -0.97 24.08 10.18
C LEU A 442 -2.29 24.64 9.61
N PRO A 443 -2.64 25.92 9.86
CA PRO A 443 -3.98 26.46 9.59
C PRO A 443 -4.24 26.68 8.08
N THR A 444 -4.15 25.60 7.32
CA THR A 444 -4.40 25.48 5.88
C THR A 444 -5.27 24.26 5.66
N PHE A 445 -6.26 24.41 4.80
CA PHE A 445 -7.11 23.30 4.38
C PHE A 445 -6.42 22.50 3.28
N GLY A 446 -6.59 21.19 3.34
CA GLY A 446 -6.08 20.29 2.32
C GLY A 446 -5.65 18.95 2.87
N ASP A 447 -5.79 17.93 2.04
CA ASP A 447 -5.26 16.59 2.27
C ASP A 447 -3.74 16.56 2.18
N MET A 448 -3.10 16.46 3.34
CA MET A 448 -1.64 16.42 3.50
C MET A 448 -1.28 15.78 4.84
N LEU A 449 -0.22 14.96 4.86
CA LEU A 449 0.39 14.49 6.09
C LEU A 449 1.00 15.67 6.85
N ARG A 450 0.56 15.89 8.08
CA ARG A 450 1.07 16.99 8.93
C ARG A 450 2.00 16.46 9.99
N ILE A 451 3.27 16.85 9.89
CA ILE A 451 4.33 16.46 10.82
C ILE A 451 4.84 17.68 11.56
N ASN A 452 4.85 17.61 12.89
CA ASN A 452 5.65 18.49 13.74
C ASN A 452 7.03 17.85 13.98
N MET A 453 8.05 18.43 13.35
CA MET A 453 9.42 17.94 13.40
C MET A 453 10.14 18.24 14.73
N ALA A 454 9.56 19.08 15.60
CA ALA A 454 10.06 19.31 16.96
C ALA A 454 9.85 18.09 17.87
N VAL A 455 8.91 17.21 17.53
CA VAL A 455 8.70 15.96 18.26
C VAL A 455 9.92 15.03 18.07
N PRO A 456 10.53 14.54 19.16
CA PRO A 456 11.63 13.58 19.09
C PRO A 456 11.21 12.26 18.46
N VAL A 457 12.17 11.57 17.82
CA VAL A 457 11.94 10.23 17.26
C VAL A 457 11.84 9.21 18.38
N THR A 458 10.86 8.30 18.28
CA THR A 458 10.84 7.08 19.10
C THR A 458 11.77 6.04 18.47
N PRO A 459 12.84 5.59 19.15
CA PRO A 459 13.75 4.60 18.59
C PRO A 459 13.00 3.32 18.19
N ARG A 460 13.22 2.83 16.97
CA ARG A 460 12.52 1.64 16.43
C ARG A 460 12.81 0.35 17.18
N ASN A 461 13.93 0.30 17.89
CA ASN A 461 14.34 -0.82 18.75
C ASN A 461 13.94 -0.62 20.23
N SER A 462 13.19 0.44 20.55
CA SER A 462 12.69 0.67 21.91
C SER A 462 11.63 -0.36 22.27
N PRO A 463 11.60 -0.89 23.51
CA PRO A 463 10.49 -1.72 23.97
C PRO A 463 9.15 -0.95 24.04
N ASP A 464 9.19 0.38 24.08
CA ASP A 464 7.99 1.23 24.05
C ASP A 464 7.55 1.58 22.61
N PHE A 465 8.28 1.15 21.57
CA PHE A 465 7.89 1.40 20.18
C PHE A 465 6.62 0.61 19.82
N SER A 466 5.71 1.24 19.09
CA SER A 466 4.48 0.63 18.60
C SER A 466 4.13 1.19 17.24
N ASN A 467 3.59 0.35 16.36
CA ASN A 467 3.01 0.71 15.07
C ASN A 467 1.69 1.51 15.18
N LEU A 468 1.11 1.68 16.38
CA LEU A 468 -0.15 2.42 16.58
C LEU A 468 0.02 3.94 16.75
N GLY A 469 1.22 4.46 16.53
CA GLY A 469 1.49 5.91 16.54
C GLY A 469 0.88 6.65 17.73
N LEU A 470 0.08 7.68 17.44
CA LEU A 470 -0.55 8.51 18.47
C LEU A 470 -1.60 7.77 19.31
N VAL A 471 -2.19 6.67 18.83
CA VAL A 471 -3.10 5.86 19.66
C VAL A 471 -2.33 5.26 20.82
N GLN A 472 -1.16 4.65 20.57
CA GLN A 472 -0.33 4.11 21.65
C GLN A 472 0.19 5.22 22.58
N ALA A 473 0.61 6.36 22.01
CA ALA A 473 1.06 7.49 22.82
C ALA A 473 -0.06 7.99 23.75
N ALA A 474 -1.31 8.02 23.29
CA ALA A 474 -2.47 8.35 24.12
C ALA A 474 -2.71 7.29 25.21
N VAL A 475 -2.66 5.99 24.88
CA VAL A 475 -2.78 4.90 25.86
C VAL A 475 -1.75 5.07 26.99
N LEU A 476 -0.47 5.29 26.65
CA LEU A 476 0.58 5.54 27.63
C LEU A 476 0.30 6.81 28.45
N GLY A 477 -0.07 7.91 27.80
CA GLY A 477 -0.37 9.18 28.47
C GLY A 477 -1.57 9.14 29.43
N LEU A 478 -2.48 8.18 29.25
CA LEU A 478 -3.68 8.00 30.07
C LEU A 478 -3.53 6.90 31.14
N THR A 479 -2.73 5.87 30.90
CA THR A 479 -2.71 4.66 31.74
C THR A 479 -1.36 4.36 32.39
N ASP A 480 -0.25 4.83 31.82
CA ASP A 480 1.09 4.52 32.34
C ASP A 480 1.49 5.55 33.42
N PRO A 481 1.85 5.12 34.65
CA PRO A 481 2.29 6.00 35.74
C PRO A 481 3.44 6.95 35.40
N ARG A 482 4.27 6.61 34.40
CA ARG A 482 5.34 7.48 33.89
C ARG A 482 4.81 8.78 33.29
N PHE A 483 3.59 8.76 32.74
CA PHE A 483 3.05 9.85 31.92
C PHE A 483 1.68 10.37 32.41
N ASN A 484 0.89 9.56 33.13
CA ASN A 484 -0.48 9.90 33.50
C ASN A 484 -0.65 10.55 34.89
N THR A 485 0.45 10.77 35.62
CA THR A 485 0.40 11.30 37.00
C THR A 485 0.45 12.83 37.07
N THR A 486 0.92 13.50 36.01
CA THR A 486 0.97 14.97 35.93
C THR A 486 0.50 15.49 34.57
N THR A 487 0.14 16.77 34.53
CA THR A 487 -0.21 17.50 33.30
C THR A 487 1.01 18.18 32.65
N ASP A 488 2.22 17.85 33.08
CA ASP A 488 3.43 18.45 32.51
C ASP A 488 3.62 17.99 31.06
N LEU A 489 4.19 18.88 30.24
CA LEU A 489 4.65 18.50 28.91
C LEU A 489 5.76 17.46 29.02
N GLN A 490 5.57 16.31 28.39
CA GLN A 490 6.52 15.21 28.35
C GLN A 490 6.55 14.62 26.94
N PHE A 491 7.72 14.14 26.54
CA PHE A 491 7.80 13.25 25.39
C PHE A 491 7.26 11.88 25.79
N ILE A 492 6.14 11.48 25.19
CA ILE A 492 5.56 10.15 25.32
C ILE A 492 5.97 9.34 24.08
N PRO A 493 6.44 8.09 24.22
CA PRO A 493 6.79 7.26 23.07
C PRO A 493 5.65 7.19 22.04
N ASN A 494 6.03 7.19 20.77
CA ASN A 494 5.19 7.18 19.57
C ASN A 494 4.44 8.48 19.24
N MET A 495 4.77 9.59 19.90
CA MET A 495 4.32 10.93 19.48
C MET A 495 4.79 11.34 18.08
N ASP A 496 5.82 10.68 17.54
CA ASP A 496 6.34 10.84 16.18
C ASP A 496 5.65 9.94 15.13
N GLY A 497 4.62 9.19 15.53
CA GLY A 497 3.85 8.32 14.64
C GLY A 497 2.56 8.95 14.12
N PHE A 498 1.91 8.25 13.20
CA PHE A 498 0.68 8.69 12.56
C PHE A 498 -0.42 9.07 13.58
N PRO A 499 -1.15 10.19 13.34
CA PRO A 499 -1.06 11.15 12.23
C PRO A 499 -0.09 12.35 12.42
N ASN A 500 0.87 12.31 13.34
CA ASN A 500 1.95 13.31 13.39
C ASN A 500 3.07 12.96 12.41
N GLY A 501 2.79 13.15 11.12
CA GLY A 501 3.50 12.49 10.04
C GLY A 501 3.02 11.05 9.88
N ARG A 502 3.86 10.20 9.27
CA ARG A 502 3.62 8.77 9.09
C ARG A 502 4.96 8.06 8.94
N ARG A 503 5.21 7.10 9.82
CA ARG A 503 6.38 6.21 9.80
C ARG A 503 6.07 5.02 8.87
N LEU A 504 7.10 4.36 8.35
CA LEU A 504 6.92 3.17 7.50
C LEU A 504 6.25 2.03 8.28
N GLU A 505 6.47 1.99 9.59
CA GLU A 505 5.95 0.95 10.47
C GLU A 505 4.52 1.22 10.98
N ASP A 506 3.93 2.38 10.70
CA ASP A 506 2.61 2.72 11.24
C ASP A 506 1.50 1.88 10.60
N ASP A 507 0.69 1.22 11.43
CA ASP A 507 -0.47 0.42 11.04
C ASP A 507 -1.67 1.36 10.82
N VAL A 508 -1.64 2.06 9.68
CA VAL A 508 -2.59 3.16 9.39
C VAL A 508 -4.02 2.65 9.21
N THR A 509 -4.20 1.44 8.65
CA THR A 509 -5.54 0.85 8.52
C THR A 509 -6.19 0.66 9.88
N ARG A 510 -5.46 0.08 10.84
CA ARG A 510 -5.95 -0.11 12.20
C ARG A 510 -6.21 1.20 12.91
N ILE A 511 -5.25 2.12 12.86
CA ILE A 511 -5.36 3.44 13.52
C ILE A 511 -6.60 4.17 13.00
N GLU A 512 -6.85 4.16 11.70
CA GLU A 512 -8.01 4.86 11.11
C GLU A 512 -9.34 4.19 11.45
N LEU A 513 -9.41 2.87 11.44
CA LEU A 513 -10.61 2.15 11.89
C LEU A 513 -10.94 2.48 13.36
N GLN A 514 -9.92 2.52 14.23
CA GLN A 514 -10.07 2.93 15.63
C GLN A 514 -10.45 4.41 15.76
N ALA A 515 -9.89 5.29 14.93
CA ALA A 515 -10.23 6.71 14.90
C ALA A 515 -11.68 6.94 14.47
N VAL A 516 -12.15 6.27 13.42
CA VAL A 516 -13.56 6.32 13.00
C VAL A 516 -14.46 5.74 14.09
N SER A 517 -14.02 4.71 14.82
CA SER A 517 -14.74 4.19 15.99
C SER A 517 -14.73 5.14 17.19
N GLY A 518 -13.95 6.23 17.18
CA GLY A 518 -13.99 7.28 18.19
C GLY A 518 -12.89 7.25 19.24
N VAL A 519 -11.78 6.52 19.03
CA VAL A 519 -10.66 6.47 20.00
C VAL A 519 -10.04 7.85 20.23
N VAL A 520 -10.07 8.72 19.20
CA VAL A 520 -9.61 10.11 19.29
C VAL A 520 -10.46 10.93 20.27
N LEU A 521 -11.78 10.72 20.26
CA LEU A 521 -12.72 11.35 21.19
C LEU A 521 -12.45 10.86 22.63
N ALA A 522 -12.25 9.56 22.81
CA ALA A 522 -11.91 8.99 24.10
C ALA A 522 -10.61 9.59 24.65
N ALA A 523 -9.56 9.71 23.83
CA ALA A 523 -8.27 10.27 24.24
C ALA A 523 -8.36 11.69 24.84
N ILE A 524 -9.35 12.48 24.39
CA ILE A 524 -9.58 13.86 24.84
C ILE A 524 -10.63 13.99 25.95
N GLY A 525 -11.15 12.87 26.46
CA GLY A 525 -12.10 12.81 27.58
C GLY A 525 -13.57 12.70 27.17
N LEU A 526 -13.85 12.46 25.89
CA LEU A 526 -15.19 12.13 25.38
C LEU A 526 -15.29 10.61 25.30
N TRP A 527 -15.43 10.00 26.48
CA TRP A 527 -15.39 8.54 26.69
C TRP A 527 -16.54 7.80 26.00
N TYR A 528 -16.37 6.49 25.85
CA TYR A 528 -17.38 5.57 25.34
C TYR A 528 -18.61 5.47 26.24
N ASP A 529 -19.69 4.89 25.70
CA ASP A 529 -21.03 4.98 26.28
C ASP A 529 -21.18 4.19 27.60
N ASP A 530 -20.33 3.18 27.82
CA ASP A 530 -20.22 2.42 29.06
C ASP A 530 -19.43 3.12 30.18
N TYR A 531 -18.87 4.31 29.92
CA TYR A 531 -18.18 5.10 30.93
C TYR A 531 -19.13 5.70 31.96
N VAL A 532 -18.77 5.51 33.23
CA VAL A 532 -19.43 6.13 34.38
C VAL A 532 -18.52 7.22 34.95
N PRO A 533 -18.98 8.49 35.04
CA PRO A 533 -18.20 9.58 35.60
C PRO A 533 -17.61 9.26 36.99
N GLY A 534 -16.34 9.62 37.19
CA GLY A 534 -15.55 9.25 38.37
C GLY A 534 -15.03 7.81 38.39
N GLY A 535 -15.34 7.00 37.38
CA GLY A 535 -14.84 5.64 37.19
C GLY A 535 -13.54 5.57 36.40
N SER A 536 -13.10 4.34 36.08
CA SER A 536 -11.98 4.15 35.15
C SER A 536 -12.43 4.49 33.72
N PRO A 537 -11.66 5.30 32.97
CA PRO A 537 -11.94 5.54 31.56
C PRO A 537 -11.62 4.34 30.65
N VAL A 538 -10.88 3.34 31.16
CA VAL A 538 -10.57 2.10 30.45
C VAL A 538 -11.72 1.11 30.65
N THR A 539 -12.81 1.36 29.93
CA THR A 539 -14.02 0.56 29.95
C THR A 539 -13.95 -0.58 28.92
N GLN A 540 -14.95 -1.48 28.90
CA GLN A 540 -14.90 -2.62 27.99
C GLN A 540 -15.02 -2.16 26.53
N ASP A 541 -15.88 -1.18 26.25
CA ASP A 541 -16.02 -0.63 24.90
C ASP A 541 -14.68 -0.05 24.39
N LEU A 542 -13.94 0.67 25.24
CA LEU A 542 -12.62 1.17 24.87
C LEU A 542 -11.60 0.04 24.67
N VAL A 543 -11.64 -0.99 25.51
CA VAL A 543 -10.77 -2.17 25.36
C VAL A 543 -11.05 -2.91 24.07
N ASP A 544 -12.31 -3.06 23.67
CA ASP A 544 -12.72 -3.72 22.42
C ASP A 544 -12.15 -2.98 21.20
N VAL A 545 -12.21 -1.63 21.22
CA VAL A 545 -11.63 -0.80 20.16
C VAL A 545 -10.10 -0.88 20.14
N LEU A 546 -9.44 -0.76 21.29
CA LEU A 546 -7.97 -0.79 21.37
C LEU A 546 -7.40 -2.17 21.00
N SER A 547 -8.11 -3.25 21.34
CA SER A 547 -7.71 -4.62 21.06
C SER A 547 -8.09 -5.12 19.67
N PHE A 548 -8.93 -4.38 18.93
CA PHE A 548 -9.27 -4.69 17.53
C PHE A 548 -8.01 -4.86 16.67
N THR A 549 -8.03 -5.84 15.77
CA THR A 549 -6.99 -6.05 14.76
C THR A 549 -7.58 -6.69 13.51
N GLU A 550 -7.12 -6.24 12.35
CA GLU A 550 -7.38 -6.80 11.03
C GLU A 550 -6.48 -8.00 10.71
N GLY A 551 -5.41 -8.21 11.48
CA GLY A 551 -4.49 -9.36 11.41
C GLY A 551 -3.17 -9.11 10.66
N VAL A 552 -3.04 -8.02 9.89
CA VAL A 552 -1.78 -7.61 9.25
C VAL A 552 -1.28 -6.36 9.94
N ASP A 553 -0.17 -6.45 10.67
CA ASP A 553 0.33 -5.38 11.56
C ASP A 553 1.75 -4.92 11.22
N LYS A 554 2.34 -5.47 10.17
CA LYS A 554 3.68 -5.13 9.71
C LYS A 554 3.88 -5.51 8.25
N ASN A 555 4.89 -4.89 7.65
CA ASN A 555 5.35 -5.22 6.33
C ASN A 555 5.86 -6.67 6.22
N ASP A 556 5.68 -7.29 5.05
CA ASP A 556 6.12 -8.66 4.78
C ASP A 556 7.65 -8.80 4.70
N LYS A 557 8.34 -7.66 4.53
CA LYS A 557 9.80 -7.56 4.49
C LYS A 557 10.32 -6.51 5.46
N GLU A 558 11.41 -6.85 6.15
CA GLU A 558 12.03 -5.92 7.10
C GLU A 558 12.58 -4.66 6.43
N PHE A 559 12.24 -3.51 7.01
CA PHE A 559 12.78 -2.22 6.68
C PHE A 559 14.28 -2.11 7.00
N GLN A 560 14.97 -1.23 6.28
CA GLN A 560 16.40 -0.98 6.46
C GLN A 560 16.66 0.01 7.59
N ALA A 561 17.74 -0.19 8.34
CA ALA A 561 18.13 0.71 9.44
C ALA A 561 18.78 2.03 8.97
N GLN A 562 18.97 2.23 7.67
CA GLN A 562 19.65 3.39 7.07
C GLN A 562 18.87 3.85 5.85
N PHE A 563 19.02 5.13 5.47
CA PHE A 563 18.40 5.69 4.28
C PHE A 563 18.65 4.81 3.03
N PRO A 564 17.61 4.45 2.26
CA PRO A 564 16.26 5.05 2.23
C PRO A 564 15.23 4.45 3.20
N TYR A 565 15.65 3.60 4.15
CA TYR A 565 14.82 2.90 5.15
C TYR A 565 13.84 1.87 4.61
N LEU A 566 13.48 1.93 3.33
CA LEU A 566 12.59 0.99 2.66
C LEU A 566 13.24 -0.39 2.49
N ALA A 567 12.41 -1.42 2.51
CA ALA A 567 12.83 -2.78 2.24
C ALA A 567 13.28 -2.93 0.78
N LYS A 568 14.26 -3.80 0.53
CA LYS A 568 14.75 -4.05 -0.84
C LYS A 568 13.63 -4.64 -1.71
N PRO A 569 13.58 -4.36 -3.02
CA PRO A 569 12.60 -5.00 -3.88
C PRO A 569 12.78 -6.52 -3.89
N TRP A 570 11.66 -7.22 -3.98
CA TRP A 570 11.62 -8.64 -4.24
C TRP A 570 12.28 -8.98 -5.57
N GLU A 571 13.04 -10.08 -5.57
CA GLU A 571 13.79 -10.57 -6.72
C GLU A 571 12.88 -11.33 -7.70
N GLY A 572 13.01 -11.06 -8.99
CA GLY A 572 12.20 -11.73 -10.02
C GLY A 572 12.41 -13.24 -10.18
N PHE A 573 13.50 -13.83 -9.68
CA PHE A 573 13.80 -15.24 -9.89
C PHE A 573 13.53 -16.13 -8.66
N ARG A 574 14.06 -15.79 -7.48
CA ARG A 574 13.87 -16.55 -6.23
C ARG A 574 12.55 -16.20 -5.54
N ASP A 575 12.21 -14.92 -5.51
CA ASP A 575 11.13 -14.41 -4.65
C ASP A 575 9.83 -14.13 -5.41
N GLY A 576 9.90 -13.99 -6.74
CA GLY A 576 8.79 -13.62 -7.60
C GLY A 576 7.59 -14.57 -7.61
N HIS A 577 7.59 -15.66 -6.85
CA HIS A 577 6.38 -16.47 -6.70
C HIS A 577 5.50 -15.93 -5.57
N ILE A 578 4.33 -15.41 -5.96
CA ILE A 578 3.10 -15.86 -5.28
C ILE A 578 3.09 -17.37 -5.50
N MET A 579 3.56 -18.13 -4.50
CA MET A 579 3.23 -19.53 -4.43
C MET A 579 1.74 -19.56 -4.16
N ILE A 580 0.91 -19.54 -5.21
CA ILE A 580 -0.47 -20.02 -5.12
C ILE A 580 -0.35 -21.52 -4.91
N ASN A 581 0.13 -21.90 -3.73
CA ASN A 581 -0.09 -23.23 -3.19
C ASN A 581 -1.52 -23.21 -2.69
N CYS A 582 -2.45 -23.15 -3.63
CA CYS A 582 -3.83 -23.50 -3.38
C CYS A 582 -4.08 -24.80 -4.14
N ASP A 583 -4.79 -25.74 -3.53
CA ASP A 583 -5.39 -26.80 -4.31
C ASP A 583 -6.44 -26.20 -5.28
N VAL A 584 -7.03 -27.05 -6.14
CA VAL A 584 -8.10 -26.64 -7.07
C VAL A 584 -9.37 -26.10 -6.36
N ASN A 585 -9.40 -26.10 -5.03
CA ASN A 585 -10.48 -25.60 -4.20
C ASN A 585 -10.09 -24.34 -3.40
N GLY A 586 -8.89 -23.78 -3.61
CA GLY A 586 -8.46 -22.56 -2.93
C GLY A 586 -7.82 -22.77 -1.55
N ASN A 587 -7.58 -24.03 -1.12
CA ASN A 587 -7.02 -24.29 0.20
C ASN A 587 -5.49 -24.17 0.22
N PRO A 588 -4.88 -23.45 1.19
CA PRO A 588 -3.44 -23.36 1.34
C PRO A 588 -2.78 -24.74 1.48
N VAL A 589 -1.84 -25.08 0.59
CA VAL A 589 -1.00 -26.29 0.69
C VAL A 589 0.38 -25.92 1.24
N ALA A 590 0.86 -26.68 2.23
CA ALA A 590 2.21 -26.52 2.75
C ALA A 590 3.22 -26.62 1.59
N ALA A 591 4.21 -25.72 1.57
CA ALA A 591 5.26 -25.70 0.56
C ALA A 591 6.03 -27.03 0.53
N SER A 592 5.57 -27.97 -0.29
CA SER A 592 6.39 -29.12 -0.67
C SER A 592 7.61 -28.56 -1.39
N THR A 593 8.80 -28.95 -0.96
CA THR A 593 10.10 -28.50 -1.46
C THR A 593 10.23 -28.73 -2.96
N LEU A 594 9.74 -27.77 -3.74
CA LEU A 594 9.97 -27.65 -5.17
C LEU A 594 11.42 -27.19 -5.35
N THR A 595 12.30 -28.13 -5.69
CA THR A 595 13.66 -27.79 -6.13
C THR A 595 13.58 -26.94 -7.41
N PRO A 596 14.30 -25.81 -7.50
CA PRO A 596 14.17 -24.85 -8.60
C PRO A 596 14.78 -25.42 -9.89
N GLY A 597 14.02 -25.46 -10.98
CA GLY A 597 14.53 -26.01 -12.24
C GLY A 597 13.76 -25.72 -13.53
N MET A 598 12.71 -24.90 -13.50
CA MET A 598 12.00 -24.49 -14.72
C MET A 598 12.42 -23.09 -15.15
N GLY A 599 13.53 -23.01 -15.88
CA GLY A 599 13.87 -21.86 -16.72
C GLY A 599 14.05 -22.33 -18.15
N MET A 600 13.33 -21.72 -19.10
CA MET A 600 13.62 -21.89 -20.53
C MET A 600 15.06 -21.48 -20.79
N LYS A 601 15.91 -22.43 -21.20
CA LYS A 601 17.25 -22.13 -21.74
C LYS A 601 17.47 -22.84 -23.06
N MET A 602 17.59 -22.03 -24.10
CA MET A 602 18.31 -22.37 -25.32
C MET A 602 19.77 -22.71 -24.97
N ALA A 603 20.25 -23.80 -25.57
CA ALA A 603 21.64 -24.27 -25.76
C ALA A 603 22.51 -24.70 -24.54
N THR A 604 22.59 -26.04 -24.35
CA THR A 604 23.77 -26.91 -23.98
C THR A 604 24.51 -26.73 -22.63
N PRO A 605 25.24 -27.73 -22.05
CA PRO A 605 25.24 -29.21 -22.14
C PRO A 605 25.01 -29.93 -20.77
N ASP A 606 24.66 -31.22 -20.82
CA ASP A 606 24.65 -32.28 -19.76
C ASP A 606 23.97 -32.09 -18.38
N VAL A 607 23.47 -30.91 -18.03
CA VAL A 607 22.75 -30.69 -16.74
C VAL A 607 21.21 -30.77 -16.89
N MET A 608 20.71 -30.91 -18.13
CA MET A 608 19.28 -30.93 -18.50
C MET A 608 18.71 -32.35 -18.63
N LEU A 609 18.71 -33.13 -17.54
CA LEU A 609 17.86 -34.33 -17.45
C LEU A 609 16.95 -34.19 -16.24
N GLN A 610 15.92 -33.35 -16.37
CA GLN A 610 14.77 -33.29 -15.46
C GLN A 610 13.46 -33.80 -16.11
N LYS A 611 13.50 -34.28 -17.37
CA LYS A 611 12.38 -34.94 -18.04
C LYS A 611 12.81 -36.31 -18.58
N VAL A 612 11.89 -37.26 -18.57
CA VAL A 612 12.00 -38.50 -19.35
C VAL A 612 11.76 -38.13 -20.81
N ASP A 613 12.74 -38.36 -21.67
CA ASP A 613 12.67 -38.17 -23.11
C ASP A 613 12.76 -39.52 -23.84
N ASN A 614 12.24 -39.57 -25.06
CA ASN A 614 12.33 -40.75 -25.90
C ASN A 614 12.70 -40.39 -27.35
N TYR A 615 13.64 -41.12 -27.94
CA TYR A 615 14.07 -40.91 -29.32
C TYR A 615 14.44 -42.23 -30.02
N PRO A 616 14.16 -42.40 -31.32
CA PRO A 616 13.35 -41.51 -32.15
C PRO A 616 11.87 -41.51 -31.71
N ASN A 617 11.19 -40.39 -31.98
CA ASN A 617 9.75 -40.21 -31.80
C ASN A 617 9.24 -39.30 -32.94
N PRO A 618 8.47 -39.81 -33.93
CA PRO A 618 7.89 -41.15 -33.99
C PRO A 618 8.92 -42.29 -34.08
N ALA A 619 8.65 -43.41 -33.42
CA ALA A 619 9.47 -44.61 -33.40
C ALA A 619 9.00 -45.62 -34.46
N ARG A 620 9.93 -46.22 -35.19
CA ARG A 620 9.61 -47.25 -36.21
C ARG A 620 9.85 -48.67 -35.68
N ASP A 621 11.08 -48.95 -35.29
CA ASP A 621 11.52 -50.26 -34.80
C ASP A 621 11.88 -50.26 -33.31
N VAL A 622 12.52 -49.18 -32.86
CA VAL A 622 12.97 -48.98 -31.48
C VAL A 622 12.73 -47.54 -31.05
N SER A 623 12.58 -47.32 -29.75
CA SER A 623 12.68 -46.00 -29.11
C SER A 623 13.53 -46.13 -27.85
N THR A 624 14.50 -45.25 -27.67
CA THR A 624 15.36 -45.17 -26.49
C THR A 624 14.75 -44.18 -25.52
N PHE A 625 14.47 -44.64 -24.30
CA PHE A 625 13.96 -43.82 -23.22
C PHE A 625 15.10 -43.42 -22.30
N ARG A 626 15.35 -42.12 -22.16
CA ARG A 626 16.39 -41.58 -21.29
C ARG A 626 15.72 -40.95 -20.07
N PHE A 627 16.18 -41.30 -18.87
CA PHE A 627 15.58 -40.89 -17.60
C PHE A 627 16.62 -40.78 -16.49
N LYS A 628 16.36 -39.89 -15.52
CA LYS A 628 17.27 -39.66 -14.38
C LYS A 628 16.66 -40.19 -13.08
N ILE A 629 17.49 -40.89 -12.31
CA ILE A 629 17.14 -41.39 -10.99
C ILE A 629 17.92 -40.57 -9.94
N GLY A 630 17.19 -39.90 -9.04
CA GLY A 630 17.79 -39.03 -8.02
C GLY A 630 18.54 -39.78 -6.91
N LYS A 631 18.09 -40.98 -6.55
CA LYS A 631 18.70 -41.87 -5.55
C LYS A 631 18.52 -43.32 -5.99
N ALA A 632 19.49 -44.19 -5.71
CA ALA A 632 19.39 -45.60 -6.08
C ALA A 632 18.06 -46.22 -5.62
N SER A 633 17.26 -46.74 -6.56
CA SER A 633 15.89 -47.18 -6.33
C SER A 633 15.48 -48.27 -7.33
N LYS A 634 14.38 -48.99 -7.03
CA LYS A 634 13.73 -49.89 -7.98
C LYS A 634 12.96 -49.09 -9.03
N VAL A 635 13.10 -49.48 -10.30
CA VAL A 635 12.47 -48.83 -11.44
C VAL A 635 11.54 -49.80 -12.16
N ASN A 636 10.32 -49.32 -12.44
CA ASN A 636 9.36 -49.98 -13.32
C ASN A 636 9.11 -49.11 -14.54
N MET A 637 9.07 -49.71 -15.72
CA MET A 637 8.68 -49.06 -16.96
C MET A 637 7.57 -49.88 -17.62
N GLN A 638 6.45 -49.23 -17.88
CA GLN A 638 5.23 -49.82 -18.42
C GLN A 638 4.78 -48.99 -19.61
N ILE A 639 4.31 -49.64 -20.69
CA ILE A 639 3.84 -48.95 -21.90
C ILE A 639 2.36 -49.26 -22.07
N TYR A 640 1.57 -48.21 -22.25
CA TYR A 640 0.13 -48.25 -22.43
C TYR A 640 -0.26 -47.72 -23.81
N ASN A 641 -1.32 -48.26 -24.41
CA ASN A 641 -1.95 -47.65 -25.59
C ASN A 641 -2.89 -46.48 -25.18
N GLU A 642 -3.48 -45.81 -26.17
CA GLU A 642 -4.41 -44.69 -25.94
C GLU A 642 -5.67 -45.02 -25.13
N ALA A 643 -6.07 -46.30 -25.10
CA ALA A 643 -7.18 -46.79 -24.27
C ALA A 643 -6.75 -47.15 -22.83
N GLY A 644 -5.49 -46.91 -22.46
CA GLY A 644 -4.95 -47.23 -21.13
C GLY A 644 -4.64 -48.72 -20.91
N VAL A 645 -4.61 -49.54 -21.97
CA VAL A 645 -4.27 -50.97 -21.88
C VAL A 645 -2.74 -51.13 -21.88
N LEU A 646 -2.22 -51.89 -20.91
CA LEU A 646 -0.79 -52.21 -20.82
C LEU A 646 -0.36 -53.14 -21.98
N VAL A 647 0.59 -52.70 -22.79
CA VAL A 647 1.09 -53.43 -23.97
C VAL A 647 2.54 -53.91 -23.84
N ALA A 648 3.35 -53.32 -22.95
CA ALA A 648 4.70 -53.80 -22.64
C ALA A 648 5.17 -53.38 -21.24
N SER A 649 6.18 -54.06 -20.69
CA SER A 649 6.84 -53.64 -19.44
C SER A 649 8.37 -53.82 -19.52
N PRO A 650 9.08 -52.87 -20.15
CA PRO A 650 10.52 -53.00 -20.41
C PRO A 650 11.43 -53.03 -19.17
N LEU A 651 10.96 -52.54 -18.02
CA LEU A 651 11.64 -52.62 -16.72
C LEU A 651 10.63 -53.11 -15.67
N LYS A 652 11.03 -54.08 -14.85
CA LYS A 652 10.21 -54.65 -13.77
C LYS A 652 11.03 -54.72 -12.49
N ASP A 653 10.77 -53.79 -11.56
CA ASP A 653 11.42 -53.67 -10.26
C ASP A 653 12.97 -53.71 -10.34
N GLU A 654 13.54 -53.15 -11.40
CA GLU A 654 14.98 -53.22 -11.65
C GLU A 654 15.71 -52.23 -10.74
N GLN A 655 16.68 -52.73 -9.95
CA GLN A 655 17.44 -51.87 -9.04
C GLN A 655 18.48 -51.08 -9.85
N MET A 656 18.38 -49.75 -9.84
CA MET A 656 19.27 -48.88 -10.62
C MET A 656 19.94 -47.84 -9.72
N ALA A 657 21.20 -47.51 -10.03
CA ALA A 657 21.96 -46.51 -9.29
C ALA A 657 21.42 -45.08 -9.53
N ALA A 658 21.79 -44.14 -8.67
CA ALA A 658 21.54 -42.72 -8.94
C ALA A 658 22.31 -42.28 -10.18
N GLY A 659 21.68 -41.50 -11.06
CA GLY A 659 22.29 -41.09 -12.33
C GLY A 659 21.33 -41.11 -13.51
N VAL A 660 21.88 -40.88 -14.70
CA VAL A 660 21.15 -40.92 -15.98
C VAL A 660 21.21 -42.33 -16.54
N HIS A 661 20.08 -42.83 -16.99
CA HIS A 661 19.95 -44.15 -17.59
C HIS A 661 19.22 -44.07 -18.92
N GLU A 662 19.55 -45.00 -19.81
CA GLU A 662 18.89 -45.18 -21.10
C GLU A 662 18.37 -46.60 -21.21
N LYS A 663 17.11 -46.74 -21.65
CA LYS A 663 16.48 -48.02 -21.95
C LYS A 663 16.01 -48.04 -23.39
N VAL A 664 16.66 -48.86 -24.21
CA VAL A 664 16.20 -49.15 -25.57
C VAL A 664 14.99 -50.08 -25.49
N VAL A 665 13.88 -49.67 -26.09
CA VAL A 665 12.64 -50.44 -26.15
C VAL A 665 12.34 -50.80 -27.60
N ASN A 666 12.12 -52.10 -27.84
CA ASN A 666 11.66 -52.59 -29.13
C ASN A 666 10.15 -52.34 -29.29
N VAL A 667 9.77 -51.61 -30.34
CA VAL A 667 8.39 -51.26 -30.66
C VAL A 667 7.87 -51.95 -31.92
N LYS A 668 8.64 -52.86 -32.53
CA LYS A 668 8.27 -53.58 -33.77
C LYS A 668 6.95 -54.32 -33.68
N THR A 669 6.57 -54.79 -32.49
CA THR A 669 5.32 -55.52 -32.26
C THR A 669 4.13 -54.61 -31.98
N LEU A 670 4.36 -53.33 -31.70
CA LEU A 670 3.30 -52.34 -31.49
C LEU A 670 2.69 -51.93 -32.84
N LYS A 671 1.38 -51.63 -32.87
CA LYS A 671 0.69 -51.10 -34.06
C LYS A 671 0.98 -49.60 -34.20
N ASN A 672 0.78 -49.04 -35.40
CA ASN A 672 0.81 -47.59 -35.58
C ASN A 672 -0.20 -46.93 -34.66
N GLY A 673 0.22 -45.90 -33.93
CA GLY A 673 -0.65 -45.24 -32.96
C GLY A 673 0.10 -44.55 -31.83
N LEU A 674 -0.70 -44.03 -30.90
CA LEU A 674 -0.23 -43.28 -29.75
C LEU A 674 -0.04 -44.18 -28.52
N TYR A 675 1.10 -44.02 -27.83
CA TYR A 675 1.44 -44.77 -26.63
C TYR A 675 1.96 -43.86 -25.52
N PHE A 676 1.86 -44.36 -24.30
CA PHE A 676 2.35 -43.70 -23.09
C PHE A 676 3.29 -44.65 -22.35
N ALA A 677 4.57 -44.28 -22.19
CA ALA A 677 5.49 -45.00 -21.33
C ALA A 677 5.48 -44.36 -19.93
N ARG A 678 5.07 -45.12 -18.92
CA ARG A 678 5.08 -44.77 -17.51
C ARG A 678 6.33 -45.37 -16.86
N ILE A 679 7.17 -44.52 -16.27
CA ILE A 679 8.35 -44.90 -15.50
C ILE A 679 8.11 -44.54 -14.05
N GLN A 680 8.18 -45.52 -13.16
CA GLN A 680 8.11 -45.32 -11.72
C GLN A 680 9.49 -45.52 -11.11
N THR A 681 9.90 -44.59 -10.26
CA THR A 681 11.15 -44.68 -9.49
C THR A 681 10.82 -44.60 -8.00
N GLY A 682 10.90 -45.71 -7.27
CA GLY A 682 10.49 -45.74 -5.85
C GLY A 682 8.96 -45.70 -5.63
N LYS A 683 8.51 -45.27 -4.44
CA LYS A 683 7.08 -45.32 -4.04
C LYS A 683 6.25 -44.09 -4.47
N ASP A 684 6.89 -42.92 -4.59
CA ASP A 684 6.18 -41.64 -4.71
C ASP A 684 6.49 -40.86 -6.01
N SER A 685 7.27 -41.43 -6.95
CA SER A 685 7.67 -40.74 -8.19
C SER A 685 7.28 -41.51 -9.44
N PHE A 686 6.53 -40.85 -10.32
CA PHE A 686 6.08 -41.38 -11.61
C PHE A 686 6.29 -40.34 -12.71
N TYR A 687 6.81 -40.79 -13.85
CA TYR A 687 6.97 -40.01 -15.06
C TYR A 687 6.20 -40.69 -16.19
N THR A 688 5.51 -39.93 -17.01
CA THR A 688 4.83 -40.44 -18.20
C THR A 688 5.32 -39.68 -19.41
N VAL A 689 5.77 -40.40 -20.44
CA VAL A 689 6.17 -39.82 -21.71
C VAL A 689 5.30 -40.35 -22.84
N LYS A 690 4.85 -39.42 -23.69
CA LYS A 690 4.02 -39.68 -24.86
C LYS A 690 4.91 -40.00 -26.05
N PHE A 691 4.67 -41.10 -26.75
CA PHE A 691 5.37 -41.42 -27.99
C PHE A 691 4.48 -42.05 -29.05
N ILE A 692 4.85 -41.85 -30.31
CA ILE A 692 4.12 -42.32 -31.48
C ILE A 692 4.90 -43.49 -32.09
N VAL A 693 4.23 -44.58 -32.42
CA VAL A 693 4.79 -45.62 -33.27
C VAL A 693 4.27 -45.42 -34.69
N ASN A 694 5.17 -45.33 -35.67
CA ASN A 694 4.84 -45.16 -37.08
C ASN A 694 5.74 -46.04 -37.96
N LYS A 695 5.16 -47.09 -38.56
CA LYS A 695 5.84 -48.15 -39.33
C LYS A 695 6.05 -47.85 -40.81
#